data_AF-A0A562T0G8-F1
#
_entry.id   AF-A0A562T0G8-F1
#
_cell.length_a   1.000
_cell.length_b   1.000
_cell.length_c   1.000
_cell.angle_alpha   90.00
_cell.angle_beta   90.00
_cell.angle_gamma   90.00
#
_symmetry.space_group_name_H-M   'P 1'
#
loop_
_entity.id
_entity.type
_entity.pdbx_description
1 polymer ?
#
loop_
_entity_poly.entity_id
_entity_poly.type
_entity_poly.pdbx_seq_one_letter_code
_entity_poly.pdbx_strand_id
1 'polypeptide(L)'
;MNTLKNIPQKIWLLTLSAVLGLLPMLVKAQDINIPGPNAVHVFNFTHNVSVGTINISLSPNTHSNVLWSFENLPAGRTDPVMENGEEIGFTINGIVVKLPNGATTGTAGSATAQISGTGDPTTMPGLPINFRIRIVTDSGGGTPAQRDYQINIQRKPLDLALVLDRSGSMAWSLDGADFSPPPGESRWELLQQGVSIMKNHLEVLAESDDQITVRMFGSYPTNNGVVVPGAPFNAGTLVPMDAANLAALNTGGSLWTGVSPLGNTPLGNGMLAGRDLLVPAMPNDHNKAMIVFSDGEQNAGNQQVKTTAPNAYTQTVLGEVLRSTPPNEIKIYTVNLGFSGIAPDMMAQIGANNGGSFLNNGISGTVTDINNYFMSMAFTTQITNILSGSSPQLVDFHSSVFPLAPAGHPVSEGSFHVNKGASSLIVTLMGPGRRYEPHFTSIKKDGQELIQYVKRTSDAGYISFSIKFPVPGLPNLSSEGEWVVRAALGANPGKSVPYALMAVVDDHGLKPVYSLGAQRFKVGQSMQPKVTLRHLGKTLDHAKVEVWIVKPGDDINDLVARSKTDFDQQPGDPGTPGAAKLSALMKDSSFVKRVMNQQSSIQLAYDKTADAYTATFNGLDVAGVYQAIFHISGKDTALGNIQRFHQESFYVRFPDIDIKSSNIVVSTSSSGNSVITFTPQTSKGRLIGSGWGSTITVDDTDATIERVVDKGDGSYEIHMKGTVKEPVKISVAGEPAYDAKLTSSQDCNDPDAGFLTRVKCWLISIGLPGWIIWLILAVLAGVLVLLGKRKKK
;
A
#
# COMPACT_ATOMS: atom_id res chain seq x y z
N MET A 1 -8.05 7.13 107.95
CA MET A 1 -8.74 7.32 106.65
C MET A 1 -8.59 8.78 106.26
N ASN A 2 -7.39 9.17 105.83
CA ASN A 2 -6.84 8.99 104.47
C ASN A 2 -7.39 10.10 103.56
N THR A 3 -6.79 11.29 103.58
CA THR A 3 -5.65 11.69 102.72
C THR A 3 -5.89 11.48 101.24
N LEU A 4 -6.48 12.48 100.58
CA LEU A 4 -6.05 12.90 99.24
C LEU A 4 -5.86 14.42 99.30
N LYS A 5 -4.63 14.79 99.67
CA LYS A 5 -4.07 16.14 99.64
C LYS A 5 -3.73 16.50 98.20
N ASN A 6 -4.13 17.71 97.81
CA ASN A 6 -3.40 18.66 96.98
C ASN A 6 -2.46 18.05 95.92
N ILE A 7 -3.01 17.78 94.74
CA ILE A 7 -2.21 17.79 93.51
C ILE A 7 -1.96 19.28 93.18
N PRO A 8 -0.69 19.73 93.04
CA PRO A 8 -0.40 21.14 92.76
C PRO A 8 -0.93 21.51 91.37
N GLN A 9 -1.66 22.62 91.25
CA GLN A 9 -2.08 23.21 89.96
C GLN A 9 -0.93 23.34 88.94
N LYS A 10 0.32 23.46 89.41
CA LYS A 10 1.52 23.46 88.57
C LYS A 10 1.79 22.14 87.83
N ILE A 11 1.41 20.99 88.41
CA ILE A 11 1.57 19.68 87.75
C ILE A 11 0.54 19.53 86.63
N TRP A 12 -0.69 20.02 86.83
CA TRP A 12 -1.76 19.98 85.83
C TRP A 12 -1.45 20.89 84.63
N LEU A 13 -0.89 22.09 84.85
CA LEU A 13 -0.43 22.97 83.78
C LEU A 13 0.81 22.43 83.04
N LEU A 14 1.73 21.74 83.74
CA LEU A 14 2.87 21.08 83.08
C LEU A 14 2.45 19.84 82.27
N THR A 15 1.48 19.06 82.74
CA THR A 15 0.92 17.94 81.96
C THR A 15 0.10 18.45 80.78
N LEU A 16 -0.68 19.52 80.94
CA LEU A 16 -1.42 20.12 79.84
C LEU A 16 -0.48 20.75 78.80
N SER A 17 0.58 21.45 79.20
CA SER A 17 1.61 21.99 78.27
C SER A 17 2.49 20.90 77.66
N ALA A 18 2.76 19.79 78.37
CA ALA A 18 3.45 18.64 77.77
C ALA A 18 2.54 17.91 76.77
N VAL A 19 1.25 17.76 77.05
CA VAL A 19 0.26 17.17 76.13
C VAL A 19 0.00 18.08 74.93
N LEU A 20 -0.11 19.41 75.13
CA LEU A 20 -0.24 20.42 74.06
C LEU A 20 1.06 20.63 73.27
N GLY A 21 2.23 20.45 73.88
CA GLY A 21 3.53 20.48 73.22
C GLY A 21 3.88 19.17 72.48
N LEU A 22 3.28 18.05 72.87
CA LEU A 22 3.38 16.75 72.18
C LEU A 22 2.29 16.55 71.12
N LEU A 23 1.21 17.34 71.13
CA LEU A 23 0.15 17.30 70.12
C LEU A 23 0.68 17.47 68.68
N PRO A 24 1.66 18.35 68.38
CA PRO A 24 2.31 18.41 67.06
C PRO A 24 3.21 17.21 66.75
N MET A 25 3.73 16.51 67.77
CA MET A 25 4.53 15.27 67.59
C MET A 25 3.66 14.02 67.41
N LEU A 26 2.43 14.03 67.92
CA LEU A 26 1.42 12.97 67.72
C LEU A 26 0.64 13.12 66.41
N VAL A 27 0.73 14.29 65.75
CA VAL A 27 0.14 14.55 64.42
C VAL A 27 1.26 14.87 63.42
N LYS A 28 2.29 14.02 63.34
CA LYS A 28 3.05 13.94 62.10
C LYS A 28 2.12 13.33 61.05
N ALA A 29 1.56 14.17 60.19
CA ALA A 29 0.83 13.74 59.01
C ALA A 29 1.67 12.66 58.31
N GLN A 30 1.09 11.48 58.15
CA GLN A 30 1.78 10.39 57.48
C GLN A 30 1.91 10.73 55.99
N ASP A 31 3.13 10.63 55.46
CA ASP A 31 3.35 10.74 54.03
C ASP A 31 2.83 9.46 53.35
N ILE A 32 1.63 9.54 52.77
CA ILE A 32 1.19 8.55 51.80
C ILE A 32 2.02 8.81 50.54
N ASN A 33 2.84 7.85 50.15
CA ASN A 33 3.59 7.93 48.90
C ASN A 33 3.23 6.73 48.01
N ILE A 34 2.86 7.01 46.77
CA ILE A 34 2.83 6.00 45.71
C ILE A 34 4.26 5.97 45.16
N PRO A 35 5.06 4.90 45.30
CA PRO A 35 6.50 4.96 45.01
C PRO A 35 6.80 5.25 43.53
N GLY A 36 7.58 6.31 43.24
CA GLY A 36 8.01 6.71 41.88
C GLY A 36 8.09 8.24 41.69
N PRO A 37 8.71 8.74 40.61
CA PRO A 37 8.77 10.17 40.29
C PRO A 37 7.37 10.77 40.05
N ASN A 38 7.20 12.09 40.21
CA ASN A 38 5.94 12.83 39.95
C ASN A 38 5.49 12.83 38.46
N ALA A 39 6.13 12.05 37.60
CA ALA A 39 5.76 11.89 36.19
C ALA A 39 4.64 10.86 36.02
N VAL A 40 3.89 10.96 34.92
CA VAL A 40 2.88 9.96 34.51
C VAL A 40 3.54 8.59 34.44
N HIS A 41 2.94 7.58 35.07
CA HIS A 41 3.42 6.20 34.99
C HIS A 41 2.80 5.48 33.80
N VAL A 42 3.64 5.01 32.87
CA VAL A 42 3.20 4.47 31.57
C VAL A 42 3.32 2.95 31.54
N PHE A 43 2.23 2.28 31.17
CA PHE A 43 2.20 0.85 30.82
C PHE A 43 2.04 0.71 29.31
N ASN A 44 2.84 -0.15 28.68
CA ASN A 44 2.72 -0.47 27.26
C ASN A 44 2.29 -1.94 27.13
N PHE A 45 1.21 -2.18 26.40
CA PHE A 45 0.69 -3.52 26.11
C PHE A 45 0.58 -3.72 24.61
N THR A 46 0.87 -4.91 24.13
CA THR A 46 0.65 -5.25 22.72
C THR A 46 -0.81 -5.67 22.52
N HIS A 47 -1.42 -5.20 21.45
CA HIS A 47 -2.77 -5.55 21.05
C HIS A 47 -2.95 -7.08 20.94
N ASN A 48 -4.07 -7.61 21.47
CA ASN A 48 -4.37 -9.04 21.59
C ASN A 48 -3.41 -9.87 22.46
N VAL A 49 -2.51 -9.25 23.22
CA VAL A 49 -1.66 -9.94 24.19
C VAL A 49 -2.24 -9.75 25.59
N SER A 50 -2.33 -10.84 26.36
CA SER A 50 -2.77 -10.77 27.75
C SER A 50 -1.76 -10.00 28.59
N VAL A 51 -2.24 -9.02 29.34
CA VAL A 51 -1.44 -8.17 30.22
C VAL A 51 -0.97 -8.93 31.47
N GLY A 52 -1.56 -10.09 31.77
CA GLY A 52 -1.42 -10.71 33.09
C GLY A 52 -2.07 -9.86 34.17
N THR A 53 -1.55 -9.91 35.40
CA THR A 53 -2.00 -9.02 36.50
C THR A 53 -0.84 -8.16 36.95
N ILE A 54 -0.95 -6.86 36.74
CA ILE A 54 0.02 -5.87 37.24
C ILE A 54 -0.53 -5.28 38.53
N ASN A 55 0.26 -5.37 39.60
CA ASN A 55 -0.07 -4.84 40.91
C ASN A 55 0.58 -3.48 41.14
N ILE A 56 -0.24 -2.47 41.43
CA ILE A 56 0.19 -1.15 41.87
C ILE A 56 0.13 -1.11 43.40
N SER A 57 1.28 -1.20 44.04
CA SER A 57 1.40 -1.24 45.51
C SER A 57 1.64 0.14 46.13
N LEU A 58 1.21 0.31 47.38
CA LEU A 58 1.60 1.45 48.23
C LEU A 58 3.07 1.38 48.61
N SER A 59 3.64 2.54 49.00
CA SER A 59 4.98 2.58 49.58
C SER A 59 5.07 1.68 50.82
N PRO A 60 6.21 0.98 51.03
CA PRO A 60 6.49 0.20 52.23
C PRO A 60 6.33 0.95 53.57
N ASN A 61 6.31 2.29 53.52
CA ASN A 61 6.20 3.16 54.71
C ASN A 61 4.75 3.60 55.00
N THR A 62 3.77 3.06 54.27
CA THR A 62 2.35 3.33 54.49
C THR A 62 1.83 2.38 55.57
N HIS A 63 1.40 2.94 56.70
CA HIS A 63 1.00 2.21 57.92
C HIS A 63 -0.45 2.50 58.35
N SER A 64 -1.12 3.48 57.73
CA SER A 64 -2.54 3.77 57.95
C SER A 64 -3.42 3.07 56.93
N ASN A 65 -4.69 2.89 57.30
CA ASN A 65 -5.75 2.54 56.37
C ASN A 65 -5.89 3.65 55.31
N VAL A 66 -6.08 3.23 54.07
CA VAL A 66 -6.28 4.14 52.95
C VAL A 66 -7.55 3.82 52.19
N LEU A 67 -8.12 4.86 51.59
CA LEU A 67 -9.23 4.78 50.65
C LEU A 67 -8.69 5.04 49.25
N TRP A 68 -8.99 4.12 48.34
CA TRP A 68 -8.65 4.23 46.93
C TRP A 68 -9.83 4.79 46.16
N SER A 69 -9.56 5.70 45.24
CA SER A 69 -10.57 6.25 44.35
C SER A 69 -9.94 6.61 43.01
N PHE A 70 -10.77 6.61 41.96
CA PHE A 70 -10.41 7.29 40.73
C PHE A 70 -10.80 8.76 40.86
N GLU A 71 -9.85 9.65 40.58
CA GLU A 71 -10.14 11.08 40.50
C GLU A 71 -10.65 11.46 39.11
N ASN A 72 -10.13 10.78 38.08
CA ASN A 72 -10.59 10.88 36.71
C ASN A 72 -10.66 9.48 36.10
N LEU A 73 -11.80 9.19 35.45
CA LEU A 73 -12.01 7.98 34.67
C LEU A 73 -11.83 8.27 33.18
N PRO A 74 -11.27 7.34 32.39
CA PRO A 74 -11.11 7.53 30.97
C PRO A 74 -12.48 7.60 30.27
N ALA A 75 -12.54 8.42 29.21
CA ALA A 75 -13.69 8.44 28.31
C ALA A 75 -13.77 7.12 27.52
N GLY A 76 -14.98 6.62 27.24
CA GLY A 76 -15.18 5.41 26.44
C GLY A 76 -15.07 4.09 27.21
N ARG A 77 -15.06 4.11 28.56
CA ARG A 77 -15.21 2.88 29.36
C ARG A 77 -16.53 2.19 29.04
N THR A 78 -16.49 0.87 28.88
CA THR A 78 -17.66 0.06 28.47
C THR A 78 -18.47 -0.37 29.68
N ASP A 79 -17.80 -0.78 30.76
CA ASP A 79 -18.47 -1.35 31.93
C ASP A 79 -17.80 -0.93 33.25
N PRO A 80 -18.58 -0.56 34.29
CA PRO A 80 -18.07 -0.43 35.64
C PRO A 80 -17.75 -1.82 36.20
N VAL A 81 -16.59 -1.96 36.84
CA VAL A 81 -16.23 -3.19 37.56
C VAL A 81 -16.83 -3.10 38.95
N MET A 82 -17.80 -3.98 39.22
CA MET A 82 -18.53 -3.99 40.47
C MET A 82 -18.00 -5.08 41.41
N GLU A 83 -17.87 -4.77 42.69
CA GLU A 83 -17.64 -5.75 43.74
C GLU A 83 -18.46 -5.37 44.97
N ASN A 84 -19.23 -6.32 45.52
CA ASN A 84 -20.15 -6.08 46.64
C ASN A 84 -21.14 -4.92 46.44
N GLY A 85 -21.47 -4.60 45.19
CA GLY A 85 -22.39 -3.51 44.84
C GLY A 85 -21.73 -2.12 44.71
N GLU A 86 -20.40 -2.02 44.89
CA GLU A 86 -19.64 -0.79 44.70
C GLU A 86 -18.83 -0.82 43.39
N GLU A 87 -18.74 0.33 42.71
CA GLU A 87 -17.88 0.51 41.53
C GLU A 87 -16.43 0.66 41.99
N ILE A 88 -15.63 -0.37 41.77
CA ILE A 88 -14.23 -0.43 42.19
C ILE A 88 -13.26 -0.35 41.00
N GLY A 89 -13.76 -0.22 39.78
CA GLY A 89 -12.94 -0.31 38.59
C GLY A 89 -13.69 0.00 37.32
N PHE A 90 -13.00 -0.13 36.20
CA PHE A 90 -13.58 0.02 34.87
C PHE A 90 -12.96 -0.97 33.89
N THR A 91 -13.73 -1.31 32.87
CA THR A 91 -13.22 -1.97 31.66
C THR A 91 -13.20 -0.97 30.52
N ILE A 92 -12.08 -0.91 29.81
CA ILE A 92 -11.92 -0.13 28.60
C ILE A 92 -11.06 -0.95 27.65
N ASN A 93 -11.53 -1.13 26.41
CA ASN A 93 -10.74 -1.79 25.37
C ASN A 93 -10.23 -3.19 25.78
N GLY A 94 -11.05 -3.97 26.51
CA GLY A 94 -10.67 -5.29 27.04
C GLY A 94 -9.67 -5.27 28.21
N ILE A 95 -9.17 -4.10 28.59
CA ILE A 95 -8.32 -3.89 29.76
C ILE A 95 -9.20 -3.54 30.96
N VAL A 96 -8.99 -4.27 32.04
CA VAL A 96 -9.67 -4.11 33.33
C VAL A 96 -8.71 -3.42 34.29
N VAL A 97 -9.10 -2.25 34.78
CA VAL A 97 -8.42 -1.56 35.87
C VAL A 97 -9.31 -1.64 37.10
N LYS A 98 -8.81 -2.27 38.16
CA LYS A 98 -9.55 -2.56 39.39
C LYS A 98 -8.77 -2.01 40.60
N LEU A 99 -9.43 -1.21 41.42
CA LEU A 99 -8.94 -0.79 42.73
C LEU A 99 -9.23 -1.89 43.76
N PRO A 100 -8.47 -1.94 44.87
CA PRO A 100 -8.81 -2.82 45.99
C PRO A 100 -10.16 -2.41 46.60
N ASN A 101 -10.94 -3.41 47.04
CA ASN A 101 -12.27 -3.22 47.61
C ASN A 101 -12.19 -2.73 49.08
N GLY A 102 -12.87 -1.63 49.40
CA GLY A 102 -12.98 -1.07 50.75
C GLY A 102 -11.71 -0.41 51.33
N ALA A 103 -11.81 0.11 52.56
CA ALA A 103 -10.66 0.54 53.36
C ALA A 103 -9.84 -0.69 53.75
N THR A 104 -8.69 -0.91 53.11
CA THR A 104 -7.83 -2.05 53.43
C THR A 104 -7.06 -1.78 54.73
N THR A 105 -7.41 -2.47 55.81
CA THR A 105 -6.54 -2.58 56.98
C THR A 105 -5.30 -3.38 56.59
N GLY A 106 -4.14 -2.73 56.55
CA GLY A 106 -2.89 -3.44 56.31
C GLY A 106 -1.69 -2.52 56.19
N THR A 107 -0.66 -2.83 56.97
CA THR A 107 0.72 -2.45 56.70
C THR A 107 1.02 -2.61 55.20
N ALA A 108 1.53 -1.55 54.57
CA ALA A 108 2.39 -1.58 53.40
C ALA A 108 2.58 -2.98 52.75
N GLY A 109 1.74 -3.32 51.76
CA GLY A 109 1.95 -4.50 50.91
C GLY A 109 0.73 -5.35 50.56
N SER A 110 -0.44 -5.20 51.20
CA SER A 110 -1.62 -6.07 50.95
C SER A 110 -2.66 -5.51 49.97
N ALA A 111 -2.73 -4.19 49.78
CA ALA A 111 -3.70 -3.56 48.89
C ALA A 111 -3.04 -3.11 47.59
N THR A 112 -3.43 -3.72 46.48
CA THR A 112 -2.92 -3.39 45.15
C THR A 112 -4.04 -3.06 44.19
N ALA A 113 -3.91 -1.96 43.45
CA ALA A 113 -4.72 -1.80 42.25
C ALA A 113 -4.19 -2.76 41.18
N GLN A 114 -5.10 -3.36 40.42
CA GLN A 114 -4.80 -4.37 39.42
C GLN A 114 -5.11 -3.85 38.03
N ILE A 115 -4.18 -4.05 37.11
CA ILE A 115 -4.42 -3.94 35.67
C ILE A 115 -4.34 -5.35 35.10
N SER A 116 -5.39 -5.76 34.37
CA SER A 116 -5.47 -7.09 33.78
C SER A 116 -6.33 -7.12 32.52
N GLY A 117 -6.40 -8.28 31.88
CA GLY A 117 -7.21 -8.50 30.68
C GLY A 117 -6.38 -8.65 29.42
N THR A 118 -7.07 -8.63 28.29
CA THR A 118 -6.49 -8.72 26.94
C THR A 118 -7.06 -7.56 26.16
N GLY A 119 -6.20 -6.78 25.49
CA GLY A 119 -6.68 -5.70 24.63
C GLY A 119 -7.72 -6.24 23.64
N ASP A 120 -8.91 -5.65 23.61
CA ASP A 120 -10.00 -6.08 22.73
C ASP A 120 -9.54 -5.98 21.28
N PRO A 121 -9.72 -7.02 20.43
CA PRO A 121 -9.29 -7.04 19.03
C PRO A 121 -9.89 -5.92 18.16
N THR A 122 -10.94 -5.27 18.63
CA THR A 122 -11.58 -4.12 17.98
C THR A 122 -11.05 -2.77 18.47
N THR A 123 -10.25 -2.77 19.54
CA THR A 123 -9.59 -1.58 20.09
C THR A 123 -8.62 -1.01 19.08
N MET A 124 -8.62 0.31 18.91
CA MET A 124 -7.62 1.00 18.10
C MET A 124 -6.30 1.13 18.89
N PRO A 125 -5.21 0.48 18.44
CA PRO A 125 -3.89 0.70 19.00
C PRO A 125 -3.47 2.17 18.84
N GLY A 126 -2.67 2.67 19.79
CA GLY A 126 -2.03 3.99 19.77
C GLY A 126 -2.76 5.10 20.51
N LEU A 127 -3.98 4.86 21.01
CA LEU A 127 -4.68 5.81 21.89
C LEU A 127 -4.31 5.57 23.37
N PRO A 128 -3.71 6.56 24.06
CA PRO A 128 -3.40 6.43 25.47
C PRO A 128 -4.67 6.45 26.33
N ILE A 129 -4.82 5.47 27.20
CA ILE A 129 -5.85 5.43 28.24
C ILE A 129 -5.27 6.08 29.50
N ASN A 130 -5.68 7.32 29.76
CA ASN A 130 -5.22 8.08 30.92
C ASN A 130 -6.23 7.97 32.07
N PHE A 131 -5.74 7.72 33.28
CA PHE A 131 -6.54 7.72 34.50
C PHE A 131 -5.73 8.19 35.69
N ARG A 132 -6.40 8.74 36.70
CA ARG A 132 -5.75 9.20 37.93
C ARG A 132 -6.27 8.40 39.12
N ILE A 133 -5.35 7.79 39.85
CA ILE A 133 -5.65 7.18 41.14
C ILE A 133 -5.37 8.21 42.24
N ARG A 134 -6.32 8.35 43.15
CA ARG A 134 -6.22 9.17 44.36
C ARG A 134 -6.38 8.28 45.60
N ILE A 135 -5.47 8.46 46.54
CA ILE A 135 -5.38 7.69 47.78
C ILE A 135 -5.43 8.68 48.95
N VAL A 136 -6.36 8.47 49.88
CA VAL A 136 -6.50 9.29 51.10
C VAL A 136 -6.47 8.41 52.34
N THR A 137 -6.03 8.93 53.48
CA THR A 137 -6.20 8.23 54.76
C THR A 137 -7.67 8.19 55.15
N ASP A 138 -8.11 7.08 55.76
CA ASP A 138 -9.48 6.93 56.26
C ASP A 138 -9.83 7.92 57.39
N SER A 139 -8.82 8.36 58.14
CA SER A 139 -8.93 9.35 59.22
C SER A 139 -9.09 10.79 58.72
N GLY A 140 -9.01 11.05 57.42
CA GLY A 140 -9.07 12.39 56.83
C GLY A 140 -7.88 13.29 57.17
N GLY A 141 -6.89 12.78 57.92
CA GLY A 141 -5.65 13.48 58.26
C GLY A 141 -4.50 13.05 57.36
N GLY A 142 -3.95 13.99 56.59
CA GLY A 142 -2.83 13.76 55.67
C GLY A 142 -3.06 14.38 54.29
N THR A 143 -1.99 14.61 53.54
CA THR A 143 -2.08 15.07 52.14
C THR A 143 -2.46 13.89 51.26
N PRO A 144 -3.53 13.98 50.44
CA PRO A 144 -3.86 12.95 49.46
C PRO A 144 -2.66 12.62 48.57
N ALA A 145 -2.39 11.34 48.34
CA ALA A 145 -1.45 10.92 47.31
C ALA A 145 -2.20 10.75 45.99
N GLN A 146 -1.68 11.34 44.93
CA GLN A 146 -2.26 11.26 43.58
C GLN A 146 -1.19 10.80 42.60
N ARG A 147 -1.59 9.96 41.64
CA ARG A 147 -0.73 9.60 40.52
C ARG A 147 -1.52 9.43 39.24
N ASP A 148 -0.97 10.00 38.18
CA ASP A 148 -1.41 9.79 36.81
C ASP A 148 -0.82 8.51 36.23
N TYR A 149 -1.68 7.72 35.61
CA TYR A 149 -1.32 6.51 34.88
C TYR A 149 -1.78 6.63 33.43
N GLN A 150 -1.00 6.01 32.55
CA GLN A 150 -1.28 5.92 31.14
C GLN A 150 -1.09 4.48 30.68
N ILE A 151 -2.08 3.91 30.01
CA ILE A 151 -1.97 2.63 29.33
C ILE A 151 -1.93 2.89 27.82
N ASN A 152 -0.87 2.44 27.16
CA ASN A 152 -0.73 2.44 25.72
C ASN A 152 -0.96 1.03 25.19
N ILE A 153 -1.91 0.88 24.28
CA ILE A 153 -2.09 -0.37 23.52
C ILE A 153 -1.36 -0.19 22.20
N GLN A 154 -0.22 -0.84 22.05
CA GLN A 154 0.61 -0.83 20.83
C GLN A 154 0.06 -1.82 19.81
N ARG A 155 0.33 -1.59 18.53
CA ARG A 155 -0.04 -2.57 17.51
C ARG A 155 0.85 -3.81 17.65
N LYS A 156 0.50 -4.88 16.94
CA LYS A 156 1.44 -5.97 16.75
C LYS A 156 2.67 -5.45 15.98
N PRO A 157 3.88 -5.89 16.33
CA PRO A 157 5.07 -5.57 15.56
C PRO A 157 4.92 -6.00 14.10
N LEU A 158 5.62 -5.30 13.21
CA LEU A 158 5.60 -5.49 11.77
C LEU A 158 6.90 -6.11 11.28
N ASP A 159 6.81 -7.23 10.58
CA ASP A 159 7.87 -7.77 9.74
C ASP A 159 7.60 -7.34 8.28
N LEU A 160 8.46 -6.50 7.72
CA LEU A 160 8.33 -5.94 6.36
C LEU A 160 9.43 -6.47 5.44
N ALA A 161 9.06 -7.00 4.27
CA ALA A 161 10.02 -7.26 3.19
C ALA A 161 9.77 -6.30 2.03
N LEU A 162 10.86 -5.70 1.52
CA LEU A 162 10.86 -5.04 0.22
C LEU A 162 11.44 -5.99 -0.83
N VAL A 163 10.71 -6.26 -1.90
CA VAL A 163 11.14 -7.05 -3.04
C VAL A 163 11.19 -6.12 -4.25
N LEU A 164 12.41 -5.77 -4.67
CA LEU A 164 12.67 -4.67 -5.59
C LEU A 164 13.22 -5.16 -6.93
N ASP A 165 12.61 -4.69 -8.01
CA ASP A 165 13.09 -4.95 -9.36
C ASP A 165 14.40 -4.23 -9.66
N ARG A 166 15.34 -4.96 -10.25
CA ARG A 166 16.65 -4.49 -10.70
C ARG A 166 16.89 -4.94 -12.16
N SER A 167 15.84 -5.30 -12.90
CA SER A 167 15.91 -5.63 -14.33
C SER A 167 16.55 -4.50 -15.15
N GLY A 168 16.95 -4.80 -16.39
CA GLY A 168 17.53 -3.83 -17.30
C GLY A 168 16.56 -2.68 -17.65
N SER A 169 15.26 -2.97 -17.71
CA SER A 169 14.21 -1.97 -17.96
C SER A 169 14.12 -0.89 -16.87
N MET A 170 14.63 -1.14 -15.66
CA MET A 170 14.76 -0.13 -14.62
C MET A 170 15.73 1.02 -14.97
N ALA A 171 16.61 0.84 -15.96
CA ALA A 171 17.47 1.92 -16.46
C ALA A 171 16.71 2.97 -17.30
N TRP A 172 15.47 2.67 -17.73
CA TRP A 172 14.76 3.49 -18.69
C TRP A 172 14.03 4.66 -18.01
N SER A 173 13.58 5.63 -18.81
CA SER A 173 12.64 6.66 -18.37
C SER A 173 11.34 6.04 -17.85
N LEU A 174 10.60 6.80 -17.05
CA LEU A 174 9.33 6.34 -16.47
C LEU A 174 8.33 5.84 -17.53
N ASP A 175 8.22 6.54 -18.65
CA ASP A 175 7.38 6.18 -19.80
C ASP A 175 7.96 5.06 -20.69
N GLY A 176 9.20 4.66 -20.45
CA GLY A 176 9.92 3.63 -21.21
C GLY A 176 10.35 4.06 -22.61
N ALA A 177 10.28 5.36 -22.94
CA ALA A 177 10.65 5.88 -24.25
C ALA A 177 12.18 6.10 -24.40
N ASP A 178 12.87 6.45 -23.31
CA ASP A 178 14.31 6.68 -23.29
C ASP A 178 15.02 5.59 -22.49
N PHE A 179 15.96 4.90 -23.12
CA PHE A 179 16.74 3.82 -22.52
C PHE A 179 17.97 4.34 -21.75
N SER A 180 18.27 5.63 -21.85
CA SER A 180 19.37 6.30 -21.16
C SER A 180 18.92 7.71 -20.76
N PRO A 181 17.88 7.83 -19.92
CA PRO A 181 17.32 9.11 -19.53
C PRO A 181 18.34 9.98 -18.80
N PRO A 182 18.13 11.30 -18.77
CA PRO A 182 18.94 12.20 -17.95
C PRO A 182 19.01 11.75 -16.47
N PRO A 183 20.08 12.12 -15.75
CA PRO A 183 20.21 11.79 -14.34
C PRO A 183 19.01 12.28 -13.51
N GLY A 184 18.44 11.39 -12.71
CA GLY A 184 17.26 11.62 -11.88
C GLY A 184 15.93 11.30 -12.56
N GLU A 185 15.93 10.83 -13.81
CA GLU A 185 14.71 10.54 -14.58
C GLU A 185 14.54 9.03 -14.87
N SER A 186 15.52 8.19 -14.50
CA SER A 186 15.38 6.73 -14.63
C SER A 186 14.43 6.14 -13.60
N ARG A 187 13.73 5.06 -13.96
CA ARG A 187 12.88 4.28 -13.03
C ARG A 187 13.64 3.84 -11.80
N TRP A 188 14.92 3.48 -11.96
CA TRP A 188 15.81 3.09 -10.88
C TRP A 188 16.05 4.23 -9.89
N GLU A 189 16.40 5.43 -10.35
CA GLU A 189 16.61 6.58 -9.47
C GLU A 189 15.31 7.01 -8.76
N LEU A 190 14.18 6.95 -9.47
CA LEU A 190 12.87 7.22 -8.87
C LEU A 190 12.47 6.16 -7.82
N LEU A 191 12.83 4.89 -8.04
CA LEU A 191 12.68 3.82 -7.04
C LEU A 191 13.54 4.10 -5.81
N GLN A 192 14.81 4.49 -5.98
CA GLN A 192 15.69 4.84 -4.87
C GLN A 192 15.11 5.99 -4.04
N GLN A 193 14.61 7.03 -4.72
CA GLN A 193 13.95 8.17 -4.06
C GLN A 193 12.70 7.72 -3.30
N GLY A 194 11.84 6.88 -3.89
CA GLY A 194 10.63 6.37 -3.24
C GLY A 194 10.93 5.55 -1.98
N VAL A 195 11.92 4.66 -2.04
CA VAL A 195 12.38 3.88 -0.88
C VAL A 195 13.02 4.77 0.19
N SER A 196 13.78 5.80 -0.21
CA SER A 196 14.36 6.77 0.73
C SER A 196 13.29 7.62 1.43
N ILE A 197 12.22 8.00 0.72
CA ILE A 197 11.06 8.68 1.33
C ILE A 197 10.37 7.76 2.32
N MET A 198 10.04 6.53 1.91
CA MET A 198 9.43 5.50 2.76
C MET A 198 10.20 5.33 4.07
N LYS A 199 11.53 5.30 4.00
CA LYS A 199 12.40 5.24 5.17
C LYS A 199 12.14 6.37 6.18
N ASN A 200 11.89 7.60 5.75
CA ASN A 200 11.61 8.69 6.70
C ASN A 200 10.27 8.50 7.41
N HIS A 201 9.28 7.94 6.71
CA HIS A 201 8.02 7.55 7.34
C HIS A 201 8.27 6.44 8.36
N LEU A 202 9.02 5.40 8.01
CA LEU A 202 9.37 4.31 8.93
C LEU A 202 10.14 4.81 10.17
N GLU A 203 11.08 5.75 10.03
CA GLU A 203 11.79 6.31 11.21
C GLU A 203 10.87 6.99 12.24
N VAL A 204 9.69 7.46 11.82
CA VAL A 204 8.73 8.13 12.70
C VAL A 204 7.71 7.14 13.25
N LEU A 205 7.32 6.15 12.44
CA LEU A 205 6.18 5.26 12.65
C LEU A 205 6.55 3.85 13.14
N ALA A 206 7.81 3.45 13.01
CA ALA A 206 8.26 2.13 13.45
C ALA A 206 8.21 2.03 14.99
N GLU A 207 7.74 0.90 15.48
CA GLU A 207 7.81 0.50 16.88
C GLU A 207 9.10 -0.29 17.14
N SER A 208 9.49 -0.47 18.40
CA SER A 208 10.81 -1.03 18.77
C SER A 208 11.08 -2.43 18.23
N ASP A 209 10.02 -3.21 18.04
CA ASP A 209 10.11 -4.63 17.66
C ASP A 209 9.81 -4.84 16.17
N ASP A 210 9.57 -3.76 15.41
CA ASP A 210 9.41 -3.83 13.98
C ASP A 210 10.72 -4.23 13.29
N GLN A 211 10.61 -5.05 12.27
CA GLN A 211 11.75 -5.57 11.53
C GLN A 211 11.56 -5.43 10.03
N ILE A 212 12.66 -5.23 9.31
CA ILE A 212 12.67 -5.04 7.87
C ILE A 212 13.72 -5.93 7.20
N THR A 213 13.47 -6.30 5.95
CA THR A 213 14.48 -6.84 5.04
C THR A 213 14.25 -6.34 3.63
N VAL A 214 15.29 -6.45 2.79
CA VAL A 214 15.23 -6.09 1.38
C VAL A 214 15.85 -7.19 0.54
N ARG A 215 15.16 -7.57 -0.54
CA ARG A 215 15.69 -8.43 -1.61
C ARG A 215 15.49 -7.73 -2.94
N MET A 216 16.48 -7.84 -3.81
CA MET A 216 16.38 -7.40 -5.19
C MET A 216 16.29 -8.62 -6.10
N PHE A 217 15.74 -8.46 -7.29
CA PHE A 217 15.72 -9.52 -8.30
C PHE A 217 16.15 -9.00 -9.67
N GLY A 218 16.84 -9.86 -10.41
CA GLY A 218 17.46 -9.57 -11.70
C GLY A 218 18.28 -10.78 -12.14
N SER A 219 18.22 -11.18 -13.41
CA SER A 219 18.88 -12.42 -13.88
C SER A 219 20.42 -12.32 -13.97
N TYR A 220 21.01 -11.19 -13.58
CA TYR A 220 22.44 -10.96 -13.56
C TYR A 220 22.83 -10.14 -12.32
N PRO A 221 23.97 -10.44 -11.66
CA PRO A 221 24.96 -11.47 -11.99
C PRO A 221 24.59 -12.87 -11.48
N THR A 222 23.41 -13.06 -10.88
CA THR A 222 23.09 -14.30 -10.17
C THR A 222 22.26 -15.26 -11.03
N ASN A 223 22.70 -16.51 -11.11
CA ASN A 223 21.99 -17.56 -11.83
C ASN A 223 20.64 -17.94 -11.17
N ASN A 224 20.42 -17.56 -9.91
CA ASN A 224 19.18 -17.82 -9.17
C ASN A 224 18.16 -16.66 -9.27
N GLY A 225 18.50 -15.57 -9.97
CA GLY A 225 17.61 -14.43 -10.16
C GLY A 225 17.39 -13.54 -8.93
N VAL A 226 18.11 -13.78 -7.84
CA VAL A 226 17.99 -13.00 -6.58
C VAL A 226 19.31 -12.28 -6.30
N VAL A 227 19.22 -11.01 -5.97
CA VAL A 227 20.34 -10.17 -5.57
C VAL A 227 20.18 -9.82 -4.10
N VAL A 228 21.17 -10.23 -3.29
CA VAL A 228 21.25 -9.90 -1.87
C VAL A 228 21.97 -8.55 -1.74
N PRO A 229 21.34 -7.51 -1.17
CA PRO A 229 21.99 -6.21 -0.99
C PRO A 229 23.15 -6.25 0.01
N GLY A 230 23.87 -5.13 0.14
CA GLY A 230 24.87 -4.95 1.20
C GLY A 230 24.25 -4.94 2.61
N ALA A 231 25.12 -4.89 3.63
CA ALA A 231 24.68 -4.75 5.03
C ALA A 231 23.79 -3.51 5.22
N PRO A 232 22.76 -3.56 6.07
CA PRO A 232 22.42 -4.65 6.99
C PRO A 232 21.57 -5.76 6.36
N PHE A 233 21.07 -5.58 5.13
CA PHE A 233 20.11 -6.51 4.50
C PHE A 233 20.73 -7.77 3.91
N ASN A 234 22.06 -7.88 3.91
CA ASN A 234 22.76 -9.14 3.64
C ASN A 234 22.58 -10.17 4.77
N ALA A 235 22.00 -9.78 5.91
CA ALA A 235 21.59 -10.71 6.94
C ALA A 235 20.65 -11.77 6.35
N GLY A 236 20.87 -13.04 6.71
CA GLY A 236 19.95 -14.14 6.41
C GLY A 236 18.66 -14.09 7.23
N THR A 237 18.36 -12.95 7.85
CA THR A 237 17.25 -12.69 8.75
C THR A 237 16.74 -11.26 8.55
N LEU A 238 15.59 -10.95 9.15
CA LEU A 238 15.12 -9.58 9.30
C LEU A 238 16.06 -8.78 10.23
N VAL A 239 16.10 -7.46 10.08
CA VAL A 239 16.85 -6.55 10.95
C VAL A 239 15.92 -5.52 11.60
N PRO A 240 16.20 -5.01 12.82
CA PRO A 240 15.35 -4.02 13.46
C PRO A 240 15.18 -2.74 12.62
N MET A 241 13.98 -2.15 12.63
CA MET A 241 13.69 -0.86 11.98
C MET A 241 14.21 0.35 12.79
N ASP A 242 15.43 0.28 13.30
CA ASP A 242 16.08 1.41 13.97
C ASP A 242 16.74 2.39 12.97
N ALA A 243 17.08 3.59 13.45
CA ALA A 243 17.66 4.64 12.60
C ALA A 243 18.98 4.22 11.91
N ALA A 244 19.77 3.32 12.52
CA ALA A 244 21.04 2.88 11.96
C ALA A 244 20.82 1.93 10.78
N ASN A 245 19.92 0.95 10.92
CA ASN A 245 19.59 0.03 9.83
C ASN A 245 18.80 0.72 8.71
N LEU A 246 17.86 1.61 9.07
CA LEU A 246 17.08 2.37 8.09
C LEU A 246 17.96 3.32 7.25
N ALA A 247 19.08 3.83 7.78
CA ALA A 247 20.00 4.67 7.00
C ALA A 247 20.54 3.98 5.72
N ALA A 248 20.54 2.64 5.66
CA ALA A 248 20.92 1.89 4.48
C ALA A 248 19.98 2.09 3.28
N LEU A 249 18.72 2.49 3.52
CA LEU A 249 17.70 2.73 2.48
C LEU A 249 17.84 4.08 1.77
N ASN A 250 18.64 5.01 2.30
CA ASN A 250 18.89 6.31 1.66
C ASN A 250 19.43 6.11 0.23
N THR A 251 19.24 7.06 -0.68
CA THR A 251 19.68 6.99 -2.09
C THR A 251 21.19 6.79 -2.24
N GLY A 252 22.00 7.19 -1.24
CA GLY A 252 23.44 6.92 -1.15
C GLY A 252 23.83 5.85 -0.13
N GLY A 253 22.85 5.13 0.42
CA GLY A 253 23.02 4.10 1.45
C GLY A 253 23.53 2.77 0.88
N SER A 254 23.90 1.87 1.78
CA SER A 254 24.50 0.57 1.45
C SER A 254 23.57 -0.40 0.71
N LEU A 255 22.25 -0.15 0.69
CA LEU A 255 21.31 -0.90 -0.16
C LEU A 255 21.69 -0.80 -1.65
N TRP A 256 22.19 0.37 -2.07
CA TRP A 256 22.41 0.70 -3.48
C TRP A 256 23.87 0.55 -3.92
N THR A 257 24.79 0.28 -2.99
CA THR A 257 26.22 0.16 -3.29
C THR A 257 26.50 -1.07 -4.15
N GLY A 258 27.10 -0.86 -5.32
CA GLY A 258 27.51 -1.95 -6.22
C GLY A 258 26.35 -2.62 -6.96
N VAL A 259 25.16 -2.03 -6.93
CA VAL A 259 23.99 -2.50 -7.68
C VAL A 259 23.53 -1.47 -8.71
N SER A 260 23.16 -1.96 -9.89
CA SER A 260 22.67 -1.17 -11.02
C SER A 260 21.67 -1.98 -11.85
N PRO A 261 20.67 -1.37 -12.49
CA PRO A 261 19.72 -2.07 -13.38
C PRO A 261 20.44 -2.98 -14.38
N LEU A 262 20.13 -4.27 -14.38
CA LEU A 262 20.71 -5.25 -15.30
C LEU A 262 19.97 -6.60 -15.29
N GLY A 263 19.86 -7.21 -16.48
CA GLY A 263 19.30 -8.54 -16.67
C GLY A 263 17.78 -8.56 -16.80
N ASN A 264 17.23 -9.75 -16.85
CA ASN A 264 15.80 -10.00 -17.00
C ASN A 264 15.07 -9.91 -15.64
N THR A 265 13.75 -10.10 -15.65
CA THR A 265 12.79 -9.91 -14.53
C THR A 265 12.32 -11.25 -13.92
N PRO A 266 13.08 -11.89 -13.01
CA PRO A 266 12.68 -13.12 -12.30
C PRO A 266 11.83 -12.82 -11.05
N LEU A 267 10.67 -12.18 -11.25
CA LEU A 267 9.79 -11.69 -10.18
C LEU A 267 9.51 -12.73 -9.08
N GLY A 268 9.10 -13.94 -9.46
CA GLY A 268 8.73 -14.96 -8.49
C GLY A 268 9.91 -15.48 -7.66
N ASN A 269 11.12 -15.53 -8.21
CA ASN A 269 12.34 -15.82 -7.44
C ASN A 269 12.57 -14.74 -6.35
N GLY A 270 12.39 -13.47 -6.70
CA GLY A 270 12.48 -12.34 -5.75
C GLY A 270 11.44 -12.42 -4.63
N MET A 271 10.19 -12.72 -4.99
CA MET A 271 9.10 -12.86 -4.02
C MET A 271 9.35 -14.01 -3.04
N LEU A 272 9.82 -15.16 -3.53
CA LEU A 272 10.18 -16.30 -2.66
C LEU A 272 11.33 -15.96 -1.71
N ALA A 273 12.35 -15.25 -2.19
CA ALA A 273 13.46 -14.80 -1.35
C ALA A 273 13.01 -13.83 -0.24
N GLY A 274 12.05 -12.95 -0.51
CA GLY A 274 11.44 -12.09 0.52
C GLY A 274 10.58 -12.90 1.51
N ARG A 275 9.75 -13.81 0.99
CA ARG A 275 8.89 -14.70 1.79
C ARG A 275 9.70 -15.52 2.79
N ASP A 276 10.81 -16.10 2.35
CA ASP A 276 11.62 -17.01 3.17
C ASP A 276 12.25 -16.32 4.38
N LEU A 277 12.36 -14.99 4.38
CA LEU A 277 12.80 -14.19 5.52
C LEU A 277 11.66 -13.77 6.42
N LEU A 278 10.45 -13.60 5.86
CA LEU A 278 9.23 -13.27 6.61
C LEU A 278 8.60 -14.49 7.29
N VAL A 279 8.92 -15.70 6.87
CA VAL A 279 8.43 -16.94 7.49
C VAL A 279 9.55 -17.55 8.34
N PRO A 280 9.76 -17.07 9.58
CA PRO A 280 10.78 -17.62 10.45
C PRO A 280 10.52 -19.10 10.75
N ALA A 281 11.58 -19.84 11.06
CA ALA A 281 11.48 -21.25 11.46
C ALA A 281 10.58 -21.47 12.69
N MET A 282 10.51 -20.46 13.58
CA MET A 282 9.58 -20.42 14.70
C MET A 282 8.57 -19.29 14.46
N PRO A 283 7.26 -19.58 14.37
CA PRO A 283 6.23 -18.55 14.24
C PRO A 283 6.35 -17.48 15.33
N ASN A 284 6.16 -16.23 14.96
CA ASN A 284 6.02 -15.11 15.90
C ASN A 284 4.64 -14.45 15.66
N ASP A 285 4.18 -13.63 16.61
CA ASP A 285 2.87 -12.96 16.50
C ASP A 285 2.96 -11.60 15.76
N HIS A 286 3.96 -11.42 14.89
CA HIS A 286 4.12 -10.17 14.13
C HIS A 286 3.24 -10.18 12.88
N ASN A 287 2.69 -9.01 12.55
CA ASN A 287 2.09 -8.77 11.25
C ASN A 287 3.17 -8.89 10.16
N LYS A 288 2.88 -9.59 9.07
CA LYS A 288 3.82 -9.76 7.95
C LYS A 288 3.32 -9.08 6.70
N ALA A 289 4.16 -8.23 6.12
CA ALA A 289 3.86 -7.54 4.87
C ALA A 289 5.05 -7.64 3.91
N MET A 290 4.74 -7.77 2.63
CA MET A 290 5.73 -7.70 1.55
C MET A 290 5.30 -6.62 0.57
N ILE A 291 6.18 -5.65 0.29
CA ILE A 291 6.00 -4.72 -0.83
C ILE A 291 6.81 -5.25 -2.00
N VAL A 292 6.14 -5.57 -3.09
CA VAL A 292 6.74 -6.05 -4.34
C VAL A 292 6.64 -4.95 -5.38
N PHE A 293 7.79 -4.49 -5.85
CA PHE A 293 7.90 -3.47 -6.88
C PHE A 293 8.42 -4.12 -8.16
N SER A 294 7.76 -3.86 -9.30
CA SER A 294 8.26 -4.24 -10.64
C SER A 294 7.74 -3.29 -11.71
N ASP A 295 8.58 -2.96 -12.70
CA ASP A 295 8.18 -2.09 -13.79
C ASP A 295 7.52 -2.81 -14.97
N GLY A 296 7.60 -4.15 -15.03
CA GLY A 296 7.25 -4.89 -16.23
C GLY A 296 6.81 -6.34 -16.02
N GLU A 297 6.77 -7.07 -17.14
CA GLU A 297 6.39 -8.48 -17.19
C GLU A 297 7.56 -9.35 -16.69
N GLN A 298 7.24 -10.39 -15.92
CA GLN A 298 8.23 -11.42 -15.61
C GLN A 298 8.60 -12.17 -16.89
N ASN A 299 9.89 -12.35 -17.13
CA ASN A 299 10.40 -12.96 -18.37
C ASN A 299 11.61 -13.89 -18.12
N ALA A 300 12.00 -14.11 -16.87
CA ALA A 300 13.07 -15.03 -16.49
C ALA A 300 12.79 -15.73 -15.16
N GLY A 301 13.74 -16.57 -14.73
CA GLY A 301 13.63 -17.38 -13.53
C GLY A 301 12.85 -18.67 -13.77
N ASN A 302 13.18 -19.70 -13.02
CA ASN A 302 12.45 -20.97 -13.00
C ASN A 302 11.22 -20.93 -12.08
N GLN A 303 11.10 -19.93 -11.21
CA GLN A 303 10.04 -19.78 -10.23
C GLN A 303 9.11 -18.61 -10.56
N GLN A 304 8.81 -18.39 -11.85
CA GLN A 304 7.84 -17.38 -12.27
C GLN A 304 6.51 -17.53 -11.53
N VAL A 305 5.88 -16.40 -11.18
CA VAL A 305 4.53 -16.38 -10.63
C VAL A 305 3.58 -17.04 -11.61
N LYS A 306 2.81 -18.03 -11.15
CA LYS A 306 1.86 -18.74 -12.00
C LYS A 306 0.69 -17.82 -12.35
N THR A 307 0.35 -17.70 -13.63
CA THR A 307 -0.77 -16.87 -14.11
C THR A 307 -2.01 -17.67 -14.51
N THR A 308 -1.91 -19.00 -14.48
CA THR A 308 -2.97 -19.93 -14.90
C THR A 308 -3.53 -20.73 -13.73
N ALA A 309 -4.81 -21.11 -13.80
CA ALA A 309 -5.47 -21.87 -12.76
C ALA A 309 -5.01 -23.35 -12.74
N PRO A 310 -5.15 -24.07 -11.59
CA PRO A 310 -5.49 -23.55 -10.26
C PRO A 310 -4.31 -22.80 -9.60
N ASN A 311 -4.59 -22.01 -8.56
CA ASN A 311 -3.62 -21.26 -7.74
C ASN A 311 -2.87 -20.11 -8.43
N ALA A 312 -3.44 -19.59 -9.53
CA ALA A 312 -2.91 -18.39 -10.19
C ALA A 312 -2.64 -17.27 -9.17
N TYR A 313 -1.48 -16.63 -9.30
CA TYR A 313 -1.01 -15.48 -8.52
C TYR A 313 -0.75 -15.74 -7.03
N THR A 314 -0.90 -16.98 -6.57
CA THR A 314 -0.61 -17.42 -5.19
C THR A 314 0.53 -18.43 -5.10
N GLN A 315 0.95 -18.97 -6.25
CA GLN A 315 2.03 -19.92 -6.39
C GLN A 315 2.92 -19.54 -7.58
N THR A 316 4.10 -20.13 -7.62
CA THR A 316 4.97 -20.13 -8.79
C THR A 316 4.60 -21.28 -9.75
N VAL A 317 5.21 -21.30 -10.94
CA VAL A 317 5.04 -22.38 -11.92
C VAL A 317 5.56 -23.74 -11.43
N LEU A 318 6.45 -23.78 -10.43
CA LEU A 318 6.91 -25.03 -9.78
C LEU A 318 6.10 -25.39 -8.52
N GLY A 319 5.07 -24.60 -8.18
CA GLY A 319 4.13 -24.89 -7.10
C GLY A 319 4.53 -24.36 -5.73
N GLU A 320 5.59 -23.56 -5.61
CA GLU A 320 5.94 -22.91 -4.34
C GLU A 320 4.92 -21.80 -4.00
N VAL A 321 4.44 -21.78 -2.75
CA VAL A 321 3.38 -20.85 -2.31
C VAL A 321 3.98 -19.48 -1.97
N LEU A 322 3.44 -18.41 -2.55
CA LEU A 322 3.94 -17.05 -2.32
C LEU A 322 3.53 -16.50 -0.94
N ARG A 323 2.39 -16.96 -0.42
CA ARG A 323 1.90 -16.64 0.93
C ARG A 323 2.07 -17.80 1.91
N SER A 324 2.33 -17.48 3.17
CA SER A 324 2.26 -18.42 4.30
C SER A 324 0.82 -18.59 4.80
N THR A 325 0.57 -19.66 5.56
CA THR A 325 -0.70 -19.90 6.25
C THR A 325 -0.70 -19.22 7.62
N PRO A 326 -1.89 -18.97 8.23
CA PRO A 326 -1.99 -18.54 9.63
C PRO A 326 -1.17 -19.45 10.57
N PRO A 327 -0.55 -18.90 11.64
CA PRO A 327 -0.58 -17.49 12.07
C PRO A 327 0.38 -16.56 11.31
N ASN A 328 1.22 -17.08 10.40
CA ASN A 328 2.28 -16.32 9.75
C ASN A 328 1.84 -15.63 8.44
N GLU A 329 0.54 -15.39 8.21
CA GLU A 329 0.03 -14.93 6.90
C GLU A 329 0.73 -13.64 6.43
N ILE A 330 1.36 -13.70 5.26
CA ILE A 330 2.00 -12.55 4.60
C ILE A 330 0.95 -11.86 3.73
N LYS A 331 0.77 -10.55 3.94
CA LYS A 331 0.04 -9.69 3.02
C LYS A 331 0.99 -9.14 1.95
N ILE A 332 0.67 -9.33 0.67
CA ILE A 332 1.51 -8.88 -0.45
C ILE A 332 0.90 -7.63 -1.08
N TYR A 333 1.64 -6.52 -1.00
CA TYR A 333 1.31 -5.24 -1.60
C TYR A 333 2.17 -5.04 -2.83
N THR A 334 1.58 -4.58 -3.92
CA THR A 334 2.26 -4.49 -5.22
C THR A 334 2.31 -3.05 -5.71
N VAL A 335 3.45 -2.67 -6.28
CA VAL A 335 3.65 -1.41 -6.97
C VAL A 335 4.13 -1.74 -8.38
N ASN A 336 3.43 -1.24 -9.39
CA ASN A 336 3.75 -1.52 -10.79
C ASN A 336 3.81 -0.26 -11.64
N LEU A 337 4.74 -0.23 -12.59
CA LEU A 337 4.79 0.82 -13.61
C LEU A 337 4.19 0.42 -14.95
N GLY A 338 4.04 -0.89 -15.21
CA GLY A 338 3.49 -1.38 -16.45
C GLY A 338 2.03 -0.97 -16.63
N PHE A 339 1.63 -0.61 -17.84
CA PHE A 339 0.27 -0.14 -18.12
C PHE A 339 -0.42 -0.88 -19.28
N SER A 340 0.27 -1.82 -19.92
CA SER A 340 -0.24 -2.72 -20.96
C SER A 340 0.11 -4.18 -20.66
N GLY A 341 -0.50 -5.10 -21.42
CA GLY A 341 -0.22 -6.53 -21.32
C GLY A 341 -0.65 -7.14 -20.00
N ILE A 342 0.00 -8.24 -19.61
CA ILE A 342 -0.35 -9.00 -18.42
C ILE A 342 0.24 -8.40 -17.13
N ALA A 343 1.32 -7.63 -17.20
CA ALA A 343 2.02 -7.11 -16.02
C ALA A 343 1.10 -6.40 -14.99
N PRO A 344 0.32 -5.36 -15.37
CA PRO A 344 -0.54 -4.68 -14.41
C PRO A 344 -1.65 -5.57 -13.86
N ASP A 345 -2.24 -6.45 -14.68
CA ASP A 345 -3.23 -7.42 -14.19
C ASP A 345 -2.59 -8.41 -13.22
N MET A 346 -1.44 -8.99 -13.57
CA MET A 346 -0.72 -9.93 -12.72
C MET A 346 -0.37 -9.32 -11.37
N MET A 347 0.18 -8.09 -11.35
CA MET A 347 0.50 -7.40 -10.10
C MET A 347 -0.77 -7.10 -9.29
N ALA A 348 -1.85 -6.64 -9.94
CA ALA A 348 -3.14 -6.45 -9.28
C ALA A 348 -3.67 -7.76 -8.66
N GLN A 349 -3.57 -8.87 -9.39
CA GLN A 349 -4.01 -10.18 -8.91
C GLN A 349 -3.11 -10.73 -7.80
N ILE A 350 -1.80 -10.49 -7.84
CA ILE A 350 -0.91 -10.85 -6.73
C ILE A 350 -1.35 -10.11 -5.46
N GLY A 351 -1.60 -8.80 -5.53
CA GLY A 351 -2.10 -8.03 -4.39
C GLY A 351 -3.42 -8.59 -3.84
N ALA A 352 -4.42 -8.71 -4.72
CA ALA A 352 -5.77 -9.15 -4.35
C ALA A 352 -5.81 -10.58 -3.76
N ASN A 353 -5.11 -11.55 -4.38
CA ASN A 353 -5.15 -12.95 -3.91
C ASN A 353 -4.31 -13.20 -2.64
N ASN A 354 -3.44 -12.28 -2.27
CA ASN A 354 -2.56 -12.42 -1.11
C ASN A 354 -2.82 -11.32 -0.05
N GLY A 355 -4.06 -10.82 0.03
CA GLY A 355 -4.52 -9.99 1.15
C GLY A 355 -3.92 -8.59 1.26
N GLY A 356 -3.25 -8.10 0.21
CA GLY A 356 -2.74 -6.73 0.13
C GLY A 356 -3.45 -5.91 -0.94
N SER A 357 -2.77 -4.90 -1.45
CA SER A 357 -3.30 -3.97 -2.44
C SER A 357 -2.36 -3.78 -3.64
N PHE A 358 -2.84 -3.03 -4.63
CA PHE A 358 -2.14 -2.72 -5.87
C PHE A 358 -2.10 -1.20 -6.08
N LEU A 359 -0.92 -0.69 -6.43
CA LEU A 359 -0.72 0.69 -6.85
C LEU A 359 -0.03 0.73 -8.21
N ASN A 360 -0.51 1.61 -9.07
CA ASN A 360 0.03 1.79 -10.41
C ASN A 360 -0.15 3.24 -10.86
N ASN A 361 0.77 3.72 -11.70
CA ASN A 361 0.85 5.11 -12.14
C ASN A 361 -0.13 5.48 -13.29
N GLY A 362 -0.57 4.50 -14.08
CA GLY A 362 -1.29 4.75 -15.34
C GLY A 362 -0.49 5.60 -16.35
N ILE A 363 -1.14 6.05 -17.42
CA ILE A 363 -0.52 6.88 -18.48
C ILE A 363 -1.10 8.29 -18.42
N SER A 364 -0.41 9.21 -17.77
CA SER A 364 -0.85 10.61 -17.69
C SER A 364 -0.28 11.45 -18.82
N GLY A 365 -1.08 12.37 -19.35
CA GLY A 365 -0.59 13.48 -20.16
C GLY A 365 -1.07 14.87 -19.74
N THR A 366 -1.89 14.97 -18.68
CA THR A 366 -2.32 16.26 -18.10
C THR A 366 -2.43 16.23 -16.57
N VAL A 367 -1.89 15.22 -15.91
CA VAL A 367 -1.54 15.27 -14.48
C VAL A 367 -0.02 15.26 -14.40
N THR A 368 0.58 16.41 -14.69
CA THR A 368 2.04 16.59 -14.86
C THR A 368 2.86 16.37 -13.59
N ASP A 369 2.22 16.24 -12.43
CA ASP A 369 2.93 16.16 -11.16
C ASP A 369 2.77 14.80 -10.45
N ILE A 370 1.57 14.21 -10.44
CA ILE A 370 1.32 12.93 -9.76
C ILE A 370 2.20 11.81 -10.31
N ASN A 371 2.44 11.79 -11.62
CA ASN A 371 3.24 10.74 -12.24
C ASN A 371 4.74 10.91 -11.99
N ASN A 372 5.23 12.15 -11.89
CA ASN A 372 6.63 12.44 -11.54
C ASN A 372 6.93 12.07 -10.08
N TYR A 373 5.94 12.14 -9.21
CA TYR A 373 6.07 11.79 -7.79
C TYR A 373 5.41 10.45 -7.42
N PHE A 374 4.97 9.66 -8.42
CA PHE A 374 4.23 8.43 -8.18
C PHE A 374 5.03 7.45 -7.33
N MET A 375 6.32 7.25 -7.64
CA MET A 375 7.17 6.34 -6.86
C MET A 375 7.21 6.74 -5.39
N SER A 376 7.40 8.03 -5.14
CA SER A 376 7.43 8.59 -3.80
C SER A 376 6.10 8.36 -3.07
N MET A 377 4.97 8.60 -3.74
CA MET A 377 3.66 8.36 -3.15
C MET A 377 3.33 6.88 -2.97
N ALA A 378 3.75 6.02 -3.90
CA ALA A 378 3.37 4.62 -3.91
C ALA A 378 3.89 3.91 -2.67
N PHE A 379 5.16 4.10 -2.31
CA PHE A 379 5.70 3.48 -1.09
C PHE A 379 5.08 4.06 0.18
N THR A 380 4.86 5.38 0.27
CA THR A 380 4.16 5.97 1.42
C THR A 380 2.73 5.44 1.54
N THR A 381 2.01 5.34 0.43
CA THR A 381 0.65 4.78 0.39
C THR A 381 0.64 3.30 0.76
N GLN A 382 1.67 2.52 0.40
CA GLN A 382 1.75 1.13 0.88
C GLN A 382 2.02 1.05 2.38
N ILE A 383 2.82 1.95 2.97
CA ILE A 383 2.97 2.01 4.43
C ILE A 383 1.65 2.37 5.11
N THR A 384 0.89 3.35 4.57
CA THR A 384 -0.44 3.67 5.11
C THR A 384 -1.41 2.49 4.98
N ASN A 385 -1.35 1.74 3.87
CA ASN A 385 -2.18 0.54 3.66
C ASN A 385 -1.83 -0.59 4.65
N ILE A 386 -0.53 -0.86 4.84
CA ILE A 386 -0.02 -1.89 5.76
C ILE A 386 -0.47 -1.60 7.19
N LEU A 387 -0.51 -0.32 7.58
CA LEU A 387 -0.84 0.11 8.93
C LEU A 387 -2.28 0.64 9.10
N SER A 388 -3.12 0.53 8.06
CA SER A 388 -4.47 1.11 7.93
C SER A 388 -5.48 0.73 9.03
N GLY A 389 -5.18 -0.28 9.85
CA GLY A 389 -5.99 -0.66 11.01
C GLY A 389 -5.99 0.37 12.15
N SER A 390 -4.99 1.26 12.17
CA SER A 390 -4.75 2.22 13.24
C SER A 390 -4.34 3.59 12.71
N SER A 391 -3.26 3.67 11.89
CA SER A 391 -2.52 4.89 11.52
C SER A 391 -1.22 4.51 10.79
N PRO A 392 -0.59 5.30 9.88
CA PRO A 392 -0.83 6.70 9.51
C PRO A 392 -1.84 6.90 8.38
N GLN A 393 -2.23 8.15 8.16
CA GLN A 393 -3.23 8.57 7.17
C GLN A 393 -2.75 9.79 6.39
N LEU A 394 -2.95 9.78 5.07
CA LEU A 394 -2.65 10.91 4.19
C LEU A 394 -3.73 11.98 4.36
N VAL A 395 -3.35 13.23 4.66
CA VAL A 395 -4.29 14.35 4.90
C VAL A 395 -4.21 15.42 3.84
N ASP A 396 -3.08 15.53 3.14
CA ASP A 396 -2.94 16.42 2.01
C ASP A 396 -1.91 15.90 1.02
N PHE A 397 -2.19 16.12 -0.26
CA PHE A 397 -1.23 15.92 -1.33
C PHE A 397 -1.59 16.84 -2.49
N HIS A 398 -0.64 17.70 -2.85
CA HIS A 398 -0.81 18.60 -3.98
C HIS A 398 0.54 18.90 -4.62
N SER A 399 0.47 19.39 -5.85
CA SER A 399 1.63 19.84 -6.60
C SER A 399 1.55 21.31 -6.94
N SER A 400 2.71 21.91 -7.18
CA SER A 400 2.84 23.30 -7.57
C SER A 400 4.23 23.51 -8.19
N VAL A 401 4.60 24.77 -8.44
CA VAL A 401 5.90 25.13 -9.02
C VAL A 401 6.61 26.13 -8.13
N PHE A 402 7.91 25.95 -7.96
CA PHE A 402 8.79 27.03 -7.54
C PHE A 402 8.85 28.05 -8.68
N PRO A 403 8.39 29.30 -8.46
CA PRO A 403 8.37 30.31 -9.50
C PRO A 403 9.80 30.70 -9.89
N LEU A 404 9.97 31.16 -11.12
CA LEU A 404 11.23 31.79 -11.54
C LEU A 404 11.53 33.00 -10.63
N ALA A 405 12.71 33.04 -10.04
CA ALA A 405 13.20 34.18 -9.27
C ALA A 405 14.37 34.83 -10.02
N PRO A 406 14.19 35.97 -10.71
CA PRO A 406 15.26 36.63 -11.48
C PRO A 406 16.46 37.07 -10.61
N ALA A 407 16.21 37.35 -9.32
CA ALA A 407 17.23 37.58 -8.31
C ALA A 407 16.85 36.83 -7.03
N GLY A 408 17.77 36.04 -6.48
CA GLY A 408 17.56 35.24 -5.26
C GLY A 408 17.11 33.80 -5.50
N HIS A 409 16.68 33.15 -4.41
CA HIS A 409 16.21 31.78 -4.40
C HIS A 409 14.70 31.72 -4.67
N PRO A 410 14.21 30.86 -5.58
CA PRO A 410 12.78 30.58 -5.70
C PRO A 410 12.19 30.16 -4.36
N VAL A 411 11.05 30.75 -3.99
CA VAL A 411 10.29 30.41 -2.77
C VAL A 411 8.87 30.05 -3.18
N SER A 412 8.32 29.01 -2.56
CA SER A 412 6.90 28.69 -2.63
C SER A 412 6.33 28.52 -1.23
N GLU A 413 5.04 28.82 -1.10
CA GLU A 413 4.25 28.64 0.12
C GLU A 413 3.11 27.66 -0.17
N GLY A 414 2.87 26.74 0.77
CA GLY A 414 1.74 25.82 0.74
C GLY A 414 1.08 25.76 2.12
N SER A 415 -0.20 25.41 2.14
CA SER A 415 -0.98 25.28 3.37
C SER A 415 -1.84 24.02 3.36
N PHE A 416 -2.00 23.39 4.52
CA PHE A 416 -2.88 22.24 4.69
C PHE A 416 -3.48 22.23 6.11
N HIS A 417 -4.50 21.40 6.31
CA HIS A 417 -5.20 21.29 7.59
C HIS A 417 -4.94 19.95 8.24
N VAL A 418 -4.77 19.97 9.56
CA VAL A 418 -4.66 18.77 10.40
C VAL A 418 -5.78 18.81 11.44
N ASN A 419 -6.44 17.68 11.65
CA ASN A 419 -7.46 17.55 12.69
C ASN A 419 -6.84 17.44 14.08
N LYS A 420 -7.65 17.72 15.10
CA LYS A 420 -7.30 17.48 16.50
C LYS A 420 -7.06 16.00 16.76
N GLY A 421 -6.10 15.72 17.63
CA GLY A 421 -5.85 14.37 18.16
C GLY A 421 -4.78 13.57 17.42
N ALA A 422 -4.23 14.07 16.31
CA ALA A 422 -3.06 13.45 15.69
C ALA A 422 -1.85 13.49 16.63
N SER A 423 -1.18 12.34 16.80
CA SER A 423 0.01 12.12 17.63
C SER A 423 1.30 12.59 16.94
N SER A 424 1.33 12.56 15.61
CA SER A 424 2.44 13.12 14.84
C SER A 424 2.00 13.60 13.47
N LEU A 425 2.82 14.48 12.89
CA LEU A 425 2.69 14.99 11.52
C LEU A 425 4.02 14.82 10.81
N ILE A 426 3.98 14.27 9.60
CA ILE A 426 5.10 14.13 8.68
C ILE A 426 4.73 14.89 7.40
N VAL A 427 5.59 15.81 6.99
CA VAL A 427 5.41 16.56 5.75
C VAL A 427 6.62 16.36 4.87
N THR A 428 6.40 15.97 3.63
CA THR A 428 7.43 15.69 2.65
C THR A 428 7.23 16.57 1.43
N LEU A 429 8.28 17.30 1.08
CA LEU A 429 8.38 18.10 -0.13
C LEU A 429 9.29 17.37 -1.12
N MET A 430 8.76 17.06 -2.29
CA MET A 430 9.42 16.32 -3.35
C MET A 430 9.69 17.25 -4.53
N GLY A 431 10.92 17.23 -5.04
CA GLY A 431 11.35 18.01 -6.20
C GLY A 431 12.11 17.16 -7.23
N PRO A 432 12.25 17.64 -8.48
CA PRO A 432 12.92 16.89 -9.53
C PRO A 432 14.43 16.81 -9.28
N GLY A 433 14.88 15.64 -8.82
CA GLY A 433 16.27 15.24 -8.74
C GLY A 433 17.13 15.99 -7.70
N ARG A 434 18.42 15.64 -7.67
CA ARG A 434 19.41 16.17 -6.72
C ARG A 434 19.80 17.63 -6.96
N ARG A 435 19.41 18.21 -8.10
CA ARG A 435 20.02 19.45 -8.61
C ARG A 435 19.62 20.71 -7.86
N TYR A 436 18.46 20.75 -7.22
CA TYR A 436 17.89 22.00 -6.68
C TYR A 436 17.80 22.05 -5.16
N GLU A 437 18.10 20.95 -4.45
CA GLU A 437 18.13 20.84 -2.99
C GLU A 437 17.02 21.63 -2.28
N PRO A 438 15.77 21.15 -2.34
CA PRO A 438 14.66 21.84 -1.68
C PRO A 438 14.88 21.86 -0.16
N HIS A 439 14.56 22.99 0.47
CA HIS A 439 14.61 23.13 1.93
C HIS A 439 13.45 23.97 2.47
N PHE A 440 12.99 23.65 3.67
CA PHE A 440 12.01 24.45 4.39
C PHE A 440 12.68 25.69 4.99
N THR A 441 12.10 26.86 4.74
CA THR A 441 12.53 28.15 5.30
C THR A 441 11.62 28.64 6.42
N SER A 442 10.37 28.16 6.49
CA SER A 442 9.41 28.44 7.56
C SER A 442 8.41 27.31 7.67
N ILE A 443 8.03 26.96 8.90
CA ILE A 443 6.98 25.99 9.23
C ILE A 443 6.13 26.63 10.30
N LYS A 444 4.94 27.09 9.94
CA LYS A 444 4.03 27.77 10.86
C LYS A 444 2.81 26.94 11.16
N LYS A 445 2.36 27.03 12.40
CA LYS A 445 1.04 26.58 12.83
C LYS A 445 0.32 27.73 13.51
N ASP A 446 -0.86 28.09 13.02
CA ASP A 446 -1.67 29.18 13.58
C ASP A 446 -0.85 30.48 13.80
N GLY A 447 0.08 30.77 12.87
CA GLY A 447 1.00 31.92 12.91
C GLY A 447 2.27 31.76 13.76
N GLN A 448 2.37 30.72 14.60
CA GLN A 448 3.57 30.42 15.40
C GLN A 448 4.62 29.68 14.57
N GLU A 449 5.86 30.16 14.57
CA GLU A 449 6.99 29.52 13.88
C GLU A 449 7.51 28.30 14.65
N LEU A 450 7.65 27.18 13.94
CA LEU A 450 7.95 25.87 14.51
C LEU A 450 9.20 25.20 13.93
N ILE A 451 9.89 25.83 12.97
CA ILE A 451 11.02 25.21 12.27
C ILE A 451 12.15 24.68 13.20
N GLN A 452 12.31 25.26 14.39
CA GLN A 452 13.27 24.83 15.41
C GLN A 452 12.80 23.64 16.27
N TYR A 453 11.52 23.29 16.24
CA TYR A 453 10.93 22.19 17.02
C TYR A 453 10.70 20.92 16.21
N VAL A 454 10.90 20.97 14.89
CA VAL A 454 10.71 19.81 14.01
C VAL A 454 12.02 19.02 13.81
N LYS A 455 11.91 17.71 13.64
CA LYS A 455 13.00 16.89 13.11
C LYS A 455 12.96 16.99 11.59
N ARG A 456 14.04 17.46 10.97
CA ARG A 456 14.17 17.52 9.50
C ARG A 456 15.02 16.37 8.99
N THR A 457 14.63 15.79 7.87
CA THR A 457 15.41 14.81 7.12
C THR A 457 15.41 15.19 5.65
N SER A 458 16.52 14.97 4.95
CA SER A 458 16.64 15.31 3.53
C SER A 458 17.54 14.29 2.85
N ASP A 459 17.27 14.04 1.59
CA ASP A 459 18.11 13.24 0.70
C ASP A 459 17.85 13.70 -0.74
N ALA A 460 18.43 12.99 -1.71
CA ALA A 460 18.24 13.24 -3.13
C ALA A 460 16.78 13.45 -3.53
N GLY A 461 16.45 14.68 -3.94
CA GLY A 461 15.14 15.02 -4.52
C GLY A 461 14.01 15.22 -3.51
N TYR A 462 14.25 15.22 -2.20
CA TYR A 462 13.21 15.56 -1.23
C TYR A 462 13.75 16.13 0.10
N ILE A 463 12.89 16.83 0.81
CA ILE A 463 13.06 17.18 2.22
C ILE A 463 11.78 16.86 2.98
N SER A 464 11.91 16.31 4.18
CA SER A 464 10.79 16.07 5.09
C SER A 464 11.03 16.75 6.43
N PHE A 465 9.93 17.06 7.12
CA PHE A 465 9.96 17.28 8.55
C PHE A 465 8.94 16.40 9.25
N SER A 466 9.22 16.09 10.51
CA SER A 466 8.28 15.41 11.39
C SER A 466 8.19 16.13 12.73
N ILE A 467 7.00 16.14 13.31
CA ILE A 467 6.73 16.69 14.64
C ILE A 467 5.82 15.73 15.41
N LYS A 468 6.14 15.48 16.69
CA LYS A 468 5.35 14.65 17.59
C LYS A 468 4.64 15.54 18.62
N PHE A 469 3.41 15.21 18.98
CA PHE A 469 2.60 15.92 19.96
C PHE A 469 2.49 15.12 21.26
N PRO A 470 2.52 15.79 22.45
CA PRO A 470 2.77 17.21 22.64
C PRO A 470 4.23 17.59 22.31
N VAL A 471 4.44 18.83 21.86
CA VAL A 471 5.78 19.31 21.49
C VAL A 471 6.56 19.71 22.74
N PRO A 472 7.77 19.18 22.97
CA PRO A 472 8.61 19.58 24.09
C PRO A 472 8.85 21.10 24.10
N GLY A 473 8.56 21.75 25.24
CA GLY A 473 8.67 23.21 25.40
C GLY A 473 7.45 24.01 24.90
N LEU A 474 6.49 23.36 24.22
CA LEU A 474 5.24 23.97 23.75
C LEU A 474 4.02 23.09 24.08
N PRO A 475 3.71 22.87 25.37
CA PRO A 475 2.70 21.90 25.79
C PRO A 475 1.26 22.23 25.35
N ASN A 476 0.98 23.50 25.05
CA ASN A 476 -0.34 23.95 24.58
C ASN A 476 -0.49 23.85 23.05
N LEU A 477 0.57 23.52 22.33
CA LEU A 477 0.52 23.34 20.88
C LEU A 477 -0.13 21.99 20.56
N SER A 478 -1.36 22.02 20.07
CA SER A 478 -2.07 20.85 19.54
C SER A 478 -1.69 20.59 18.07
N SER A 479 -2.13 19.47 17.51
CA SER A 479 -2.02 19.17 16.07
C SER A 479 -3.05 19.92 15.21
N GLU A 480 -4.22 20.22 15.77
CA GLU A 480 -5.36 20.85 15.09
C GLU A 480 -5.03 22.23 14.51
N GLY A 481 -5.42 22.49 13.26
CA GLY A 481 -5.41 23.84 12.70
C GLY A 481 -4.81 23.91 11.30
N GLU A 482 -4.52 25.13 10.88
CA GLU A 482 -3.85 25.40 9.61
C GLU A 482 -2.34 25.36 9.79
N TRP A 483 -1.69 24.60 8.91
CA TRP A 483 -0.25 24.51 8.78
C TRP A 483 0.18 25.21 7.51
N VAL A 484 1.15 26.12 7.62
CA VAL A 484 1.71 26.85 6.49
C VAL A 484 3.19 26.54 6.39
N VAL A 485 3.63 26.06 5.24
CA VAL A 485 5.03 25.72 4.97
C VAL A 485 5.56 26.63 3.87
N ARG A 486 6.73 27.21 4.10
CA ARG A 486 7.51 27.88 3.06
C ARG A 486 8.74 27.05 2.74
N ALA A 487 8.97 26.85 1.46
CA ALA A 487 10.12 26.14 0.95
C ALA A 487 10.85 26.98 -0.09
N ALA A 488 12.15 26.73 -0.23
CA ALA A 488 12.99 27.36 -1.22
C ALA A 488 13.92 26.35 -1.89
N LEU A 489 14.47 26.75 -3.03
CA LEU A 489 15.52 25.99 -3.73
C LEU A 489 16.91 26.55 -3.39
N GLY A 490 17.88 25.66 -3.17
CA GLY A 490 19.26 26.05 -2.89
C GLY A 490 19.96 26.77 -4.04
N ALA A 491 19.52 26.55 -5.28
CA ALA A 491 20.05 27.20 -6.48
C ALA A 491 18.94 27.89 -7.27
N ASN A 492 19.30 28.92 -8.05
CA ASN A 492 18.40 29.51 -9.03
C ASN A 492 18.38 28.66 -10.31
N PRO A 493 17.27 27.96 -10.62
CA PRO A 493 17.17 27.05 -11.76
C PRO A 493 17.14 27.75 -13.13
N GLY A 494 16.91 29.08 -13.18
CA GLY A 494 16.67 29.80 -14.44
C GLY A 494 15.35 29.45 -15.14
N LYS A 495 14.53 28.57 -14.55
CA LYS A 495 13.18 28.17 -15.00
C LYS A 495 12.32 27.77 -13.80
N SER A 496 10.99 27.77 -13.94
CA SER A 496 10.13 27.20 -12.89
C SER A 496 10.43 25.72 -12.67
N VAL A 497 10.36 25.27 -11.42
CA VAL A 497 10.66 23.87 -11.03
C VAL A 497 9.44 23.28 -10.34
N PRO A 498 8.85 22.18 -10.86
CA PRO A 498 7.71 21.55 -10.21
C PRO A 498 8.10 20.94 -8.86
N TYR A 499 7.14 20.86 -7.94
CA TYR A 499 7.26 20.14 -6.69
C TYR A 499 5.92 19.52 -6.29
N ALA A 500 5.96 18.54 -5.40
CA ALA A 500 4.79 18.06 -4.67
C ALA A 500 5.01 18.13 -3.16
N LEU A 501 3.95 18.47 -2.45
CA LEU A 501 3.88 18.47 -0.99
C LEU A 501 2.92 17.37 -0.56
N MET A 502 3.35 16.56 0.39
CA MET A 502 2.58 15.48 0.99
C MET A 502 2.55 15.65 2.50
N ALA A 503 1.38 15.56 3.11
CA ALA A 503 1.21 15.61 4.57
C ALA A 503 0.53 14.33 5.05
N VAL A 504 1.18 13.64 5.98
CA VAL A 504 0.75 12.38 6.59
C VAL A 504 0.67 12.58 8.09
N VAL A 505 -0.44 12.17 8.70
CA VAL A 505 -0.63 12.24 10.15
C VAL A 505 -0.66 10.85 10.75
N ASP A 506 -0.16 10.76 11.96
CA ASP A 506 -0.40 9.62 12.83
C ASP A 506 -1.68 9.92 13.63
N ASP A 507 -2.81 9.33 13.26
CA ASP A 507 -4.12 9.55 13.89
C ASP A 507 -4.81 8.21 14.15
N HIS A 508 -4.80 7.82 15.42
CA HIS A 508 -5.42 6.58 15.91
C HIS A 508 -6.90 6.73 16.25
N GLY A 509 -7.44 7.95 16.25
CA GLY A 509 -8.82 8.23 16.62
C GLY A 509 -9.78 8.11 15.45
N LEU A 510 -9.39 8.63 14.28
CA LEU A 510 -10.19 8.57 13.06
C LEU A 510 -9.87 7.29 12.28
N LYS A 511 -10.88 6.57 11.80
CA LYS A 511 -10.72 5.31 11.06
C LYS A 511 -11.58 5.30 9.81
N PRO A 512 -11.04 5.73 8.66
CA PRO A 512 -11.66 5.49 7.39
C PRO A 512 -11.35 4.05 6.91
N VAL A 513 -12.36 3.36 6.38
CA VAL A 513 -12.22 2.06 5.71
C VAL A 513 -12.77 2.20 4.31
N TYR A 514 -11.93 1.94 3.31
CA TYR A 514 -12.23 2.09 1.89
C TYR A 514 -12.50 0.74 1.25
N SER A 515 -13.35 0.73 0.23
CA SER A 515 -13.60 -0.44 -0.60
C SER A 515 -14.13 0.00 -1.97
N LEU A 516 -13.74 -0.71 -3.02
CA LEU A 516 -14.32 -0.57 -4.36
C LEU A 516 -15.55 -1.48 -4.58
N GLY A 517 -15.90 -2.29 -3.58
CA GLY A 517 -16.97 -3.30 -3.62
C GLY A 517 -16.54 -4.64 -4.23
N ALA A 518 -15.58 -4.64 -5.14
CA ALA A 518 -14.92 -5.83 -5.68
C ALA A 518 -13.43 -5.55 -5.95
N GLN A 519 -12.64 -6.62 -6.11
CA GLN A 519 -11.21 -6.52 -6.45
C GLN A 519 -10.92 -6.88 -7.91
N ARG A 520 -11.92 -7.35 -8.65
CA ARG A 520 -11.80 -7.79 -10.04
C ARG A 520 -12.95 -7.20 -10.84
N PHE A 521 -12.61 -6.48 -11.89
CA PHE A 521 -13.59 -5.87 -12.78
C PHE A 521 -13.33 -6.30 -14.23
N LYS A 522 -14.42 -6.37 -15.00
CA LYS A 522 -14.40 -6.45 -16.47
C LYS A 522 -15.02 -5.19 -17.06
N VAL A 523 -14.65 -4.88 -18.30
CA VAL A 523 -15.31 -3.83 -19.09
C VAL A 523 -16.82 -4.07 -19.12
N GLY A 524 -17.59 -3.03 -18.84
CA GLY A 524 -19.06 -3.03 -18.79
C GLY A 524 -19.64 -3.32 -17.40
N GLN A 525 -18.83 -3.68 -16.41
CA GLN A 525 -19.28 -3.81 -15.02
C GLN A 525 -19.37 -2.45 -14.32
N SER A 526 -20.05 -2.44 -13.17
CA SER A 526 -20.14 -1.27 -12.29
C SER A 526 -19.24 -1.44 -11.07
N MET A 527 -18.62 -0.35 -10.63
CA MET A 527 -17.90 -0.27 -9.35
C MET A 527 -18.83 0.32 -8.28
N GLN A 528 -18.71 -0.16 -7.04
CA GLN A 528 -19.54 0.26 -5.91
C GLN A 528 -18.63 0.77 -4.77
N PRO A 529 -18.02 1.96 -4.92
CA PRO A 529 -17.16 2.48 -3.89
C PRO A 529 -17.91 2.73 -2.58
N LYS A 530 -17.26 2.37 -1.48
CA LYS A 530 -17.78 2.47 -0.11
C LYS A 530 -16.71 3.03 0.82
N VAL A 531 -17.12 3.93 1.71
CA VAL A 531 -16.29 4.45 2.80
C VAL A 531 -17.05 4.35 4.12
N THR A 532 -16.51 3.62 5.09
CA THR A 532 -16.95 3.72 6.50
C THR A 532 -16.02 4.69 7.21
N LEU A 533 -16.58 5.71 7.87
CA LEU A 533 -15.81 6.72 8.59
C LEU A 533 -16.22 6.73 10.07
N ARG A 534 -15.29 6.39 10.96
CA ARG A 534 -15.54 6.36 12.40
C ARG A 534 -14.52 7.19 13.17
N HIS A 535 -14.93 7.81 14.27
CA HIS A 535 -14.07 8.43 15.26
C HIS A 535 -14.33 7.79 16.62
N LEU A 536 -13.31 7.16 17.21
CA LEU A 536 -13.43 6.43 18.49
C LEU A 536 -14.63 5.44 18.48
N GLY A 537 -14.77 4.70 17.38
CA GLY A 537 -15.85 3.74 17.15
C GLY A 537 -17.20 4.33 16.71
N LYS A 538 -17.42 5.64 16.89
CA LYS A 538 -18.67 6.32 16.50
C LYS A 538 -18.66 6.73 15.04
N THR A 539 -19.75 6.51 14.33
CA THR A 539 -19.87 6.91 12.92
C THR A 539 -19.87 8.43 12.76
N LEU A 540 -19.17 8.91 11.72
CA LEU A 540 -19.24 10.29 11.25
C LEU A 540 -20.03 10.35 9.95
N ASP A 541 -21.25 10.90 10.01
CA ASP A 541 -22.26 10.88 8.94
C ASP A 541 -22.44 12.22 8.19
N HIS A 542 -21.64 13.22 8.53
CA HIS A 542 -21.74 14.59 8.00
C HIS A 542 -20.47 15.05 7.24
N ALA A 543 -19.65 14.11 6.78
CA ALA A 543 -18.49 14.39 5.92
C ALA A 543 -18.92 14.46 4.44
N LYS A 544 -18.18 15.26 3.66
CA LYS A 544 -18.18 15.19 2.20
C LYS A 544 -17.18 14.11 1.78
N VAL A 545 -17.67 13.07 1.10
CA VAL A 545 -16.84 12.02 0.51
C VAL A 545 -16.97 12.07 -1.00
N GLU A 546 -15.84 12.25 -1.68
CA GLU A 546 -15.72 12.28 -3.13
C GLU A 546 -14.70 11.21 -3.57
N VAL A 547 -14.93 10.61 -4.74
CA VAL A 547 -13.97 9.68 -5.36
C VAL A 547 -13.64 10.19 -6.75
N TRP A 548 -12.37 10.50 -6.98
CA TRP A 548 -11.84 10.77 -8.31
C TRP A 548 -11.42 9.47 -8.96
N ILE A 549 -11.98 9.20 -10.14
CA ILE A 549 -11.70 8.00 -10.90
C ILE A 549 -10.89 8.42 -12.11
N VAL A 550 -9.64 7.96 -12.13
CA VAL A 550 -8.71 8.12 -13.23
C VAL A 550 -8.74 6.83 -14.03
N LYS A 551 -9.19 6.92 -15.28
CA LYS A 551 -9.30 5.78 -16.20
C LYS A 551 -8.43 5.97 -17.45
N PRO A 552 -8.04 4.90 -18.17
CA PRO A 552 -7.36 5.03 -19.45
C PRO A 552 -8.20 5.77 -20.48
N GLY A 553 -7.57 6.49 -21.41
CA GLY A 553 -8.28 7.19 -22.48
C GLY A 553 -8.87 6.28 -23.57
N ASP A 554 -8.22 5.15 -23.83
CA ASP A 554 -8.62 4.12 -24.81
C ASP A 554 -8.03 2.76 -24.36
N ASP A 555 -8.42 1.67 -25.02
CA ASP A 555 -7.87 0.34 -24.75
C ASP A 555 -6.46 0.21 -25.34
N ILE A 556 -5.45 0.43 -24.49
CA ILE A 556 -4.05 0.45 -24.91
C ILE A 556 -3.61 -0.84 -25.60
N ASN A 557 -4.12 -2.00 -25.18
CA ASN A 557 -3.70 -3.26 -25.75
C ASN A 557 -4.21 -3.40 -27.18
N ASP A 558 -5.46 -3.00 -27.44
CA ASP A 558 -6.02 -2.91 -28.79
C ASP A 558 -5.26 -1.89 -29.66
N LEU A 559 -4.90 -0.74 -29.09
CA LEU A 559 -4.17 0.30 -29.83
C LEU A 559 -2.77 -0.14 -30.22
N VAL A 560 -2.01 -0.73 -29.29
CA VAL A 560 -0.67 -1.26 -29.57
C VAL A 560 -0.75 -2.33 -30.65
N ALA A 561 -1.70 -3.26 -30.54
CA ALA A 561 -1.89 -4.33 -31.52
C ALA A 561 -2.14 -3.79 -32.94
N ARG A 562 -3.08 -2.84 -33.09
CA ARG A 562 -3.49 -2.31 -34.39
C ARG A 562 -2.51 -1.30 -35.01
N SER A 563 -1.62 -0.73 -34.21
CA SER A 563 -0.67 0.28 -34.68
C SER A 563 0.36 -0.33 -35.63
N LYS A 564 0.69 0.40 -36.70
CA LYS A 564 1.74 0.05 -37.65
C LYS A 564 2.97 0.87 -37.33
N THR A 565 3.76 0.37 -36.39
CA THR A 565 4.97 1.03 -35.91
C THR A 565 6.07 0.01 -35.87
N ASP A 566 7.19 0.34 -36.50
CA ASP A 566 8.40 -0.46 -36.42
C ASP A 566 9.01 -0.31 -35.02
N PHE A 567 9.55 -1.41 -34.49
CA PHE A 567 10.16 -1.43 -33.16
C PHE A 567 11.31 -2.42 -33.14
N ASP A 568 12.30 -2.13 -32.31
CA ASP A 568 13.43 -3.01 -32.03
C ASP A 568 13.35 -3.51 -30.59
N GLN A 569 13.50 -4.82 -30.39
CA GLN A 569 13.70 -5.36 -29.05
C GLN A 569 15.13 -5.05 -28.61
N GLN A 570 15.27 -4.34 -27.50
CA GLN A 570 16.58 -3.95 -26.99
C GLN A 570 17.35 -5.15 -26.43
N PRO A 571 18.69 -5.21 -26.61
CA PRO A 571 19.53 -6.21 -25.95
C PRO A 571 19.58 -6.01 -24.43
N GLY A 572 19.54 -7.09 -23.65
CA GLY A 572 19.83 -7.09 -22.20
C GLY A 572 18.61 -7.27 -21.28
N ASP A 573 17.42 -6.91 -21.74
CA ASP A 573 16.11 -7.26 -21.16
C ASP A 573 15.06 -7.21 -22.28
N PRO A 574 15.03 -8.21 -23.19
CA PRO A 574 14.08 -8.22 -24.28
C PRO A 574 12.70 -8.50 -23.68
N GLY A 575 12.01 -7.45 -23.24
CA GLY A 575 10.59 -7.50 -22.93
C GLY A 575 9.79 -8.07 -24.11
N THR A 576 8.50 -8.30 -23.92
CA THR A 576 7.65 -8.82 -24.99
C THR A 576 7.66 -7.89 -26.21
N PRO A 577 7.44 -8.40 -27.44
CA PRO A 577 7.30 -7.55 -28.62
C PRO A 577 6.28 -6.42 -28.42
N GLY A 578 5.21 -6.69 -27.66
CA GLY A 578 4.25 -5.68 -27.22
C GLY A 578 4.85 -4.54 -26.42
N ALA A 579 5.67 -4.84 -25.42
CA ALA A 579 6.36 -3.84 -24.60
C ALA A 579 7.31 -2.98 -25.45
N ALA A 580 8.09 -3.60 -26.35
CA ALA A 580 8.99 -2.88 -27.25
C ALA A 580 8.23 -1.95 -28.22
N LYS A 581 7.13 -2.46 -28.80
CA LYS A 581 6.25 -1.66 -29.66
C LYS A 581 5.59 -0.51 -28.92
N LEU A 582 5.15 -0.74 -27.69
CA LEU A 582 4.61 0.30 -26.83
C LEU A 582 5.65 1.39 -26.55
N SER A 583 6.88 1.03 -26.18
CA SER A 583 7.98 2.00 -25.98
C SER A 583 8.23 2.87 -27.21
N ALA A 584 8.13 2.30 -28.42
CA ALA A 584 8.21 3.07 -29.66
C ALA A 584 7.00 4.01 -29.83
N LEU A 585 5.79 3.53 -29.55
CA LEU A 585 4.55 4.30 -29.63
C LEU A 585 4.46 5.44 -28.61
N MET A 586 5.09 5.32 -27.44
CA MET A 586 5.15 6.40 -26.45
C MET A 586 5.90 7.65 -26.96
N LYS A 587 6.68 7.54 -28.04
CA LYS A 587 7.31 8.67 -28.73
C LYS A 587 6.36 9.40 -29.68
N ASP A 588 5.24 8.78 -30.04
CA ASP A 588 4.21 9.36 -30.90
C ASP A 588 3.18 10.15 -30.07
N SER A 589 3.25 11.47 -30.15
CA SER A 589 2.32 12.38 -29.45
C SER A 589 0.84 12.11 -29.75
N SER A 590 0.50 11.56 -30.92
CA SER A 590 -0.87 11.23 -31.29
C SER A 590 -1.36 9.97 -30.59
N PHE A 591 -0.50 8.95 -30.48
CA PHE A 591 -0.75 7.76 -29.68
C PHE A 591 -0.91 8.13 -28.20
N VAL A 592 0.04 8.89 -27.66
CA VAL A 592 0.03 9.32 -26.25
C VAL A 592 -1.29 10.02 -25.93
N LYS A 593 -1.70 11.02 -26.72
CA LYS A 593 -2.99 11.75 -26.53
C LYS A 593 -4.22 10.84 -26.45
N ARG A 594 -4.21 9.68 -27.10
CA ARG A 594 -5.34 8.73 -27.07
C ARG A 594 -5.36 7.89 -25.81
N VAL A 595 -4.19 7.46 -25.34
CA VAL A 595 -4.07 6.62 -24.14
C VAL A 595 -4.01 7.43 -22.84
N MET A 596 -3.86 8.76 -22.94
CA MET A 596 -3.88 9.68 -21.80
C MET A 596 -5.09 9.43 -20.90
N ASN A 597 -4.81 9.33 -19.61
CA ASN A 597 -5.82 9.14 -18.59
C ASN A 597 -6.89 10.25 -18.62
N GLN A 598 -8.14 9.85 -18.36
CA GLN A 598 -9.29 10.72 -18.19
C GLN A 598 -9.74 10.67 -16.73
N GLN A 599 -10.05 11.84 -16.17
CA GLN A 599 -10.54 11.95 -14.81
C GLN A 599 -12.05 12.23 -14.79
N SER A 600 -12.74 11.53 -13.89
CA SER A 600 -14.12 11.82 -13.50
C SER A 600 -14.22 11.86 -11.99
N SER A 601 -15.28 12.46 -11.45
CA SER A 601 -15.55 12.43 -10.01
C SER A 601 -16.97 11.95 -9.72
N ILE A 602 -17.12 11.25 -8.61
CA ILE A 602 -18.42 10.87 -8.06
C ILE A 602 -18.48 11.23 -6.57
N GLN A 603 -19.64 11.71 -6.15
CA GLN A 603 -19.95 12.02 -4.77
C GLN A 603 -20.55 10.77 -4.11
N LEU A 604 -20.05 10.37 -2.95
CA LEU A 604 -20.65 9.30 -2.16
C LEU A 604 -21.68 9.90 -1.19
N ALA A 605 -22.84 9.27 -1.12
CA ALA A 605 -23.92 9.66 -0.21
C ALA A 605 -23.91 8.76 1.03
N TYR A 606 -24.17 9.34 2.20
CA TYR A 606 -24.27 8.56 3.44
C TYR A 606 -25.54 7.72 3.45
N ASP A 607 -25.39 6.40 3.50
CA ASP A 607 -26.47 5.42 3.66
C ASP A 607 -26.53 4.97 5.13
N LYS A 608 -27.61 5.36 5.82
CA LYS A 608 -27.87 5.00 7.22
C LYS A 608 -28.01 3.50 7.45
N THR A 609 -28.46 2.75 6.44
CA THR A 609 -28.66 1.30 6.56
C THR A 609 -27.33 0.57 6.49
N ALA A 610 -26.43 1.04 5.62
CA ALA A 610 -25.09 0.48 5.45
C ALA A 610 -24.05 1.03 6.46
N ASP A 611 -24.43 2.09 7.20
CA ASP A 611 -23.54 2.84 8.11
C ASP A 611 -22.24 3.27 7.41
N ALA A 612 -22.40 3.80 6.19
CA ALA A 612 -21.30 4.10 5.27
C ALA A 612 -21.71 5.06 4.14
N TYR A 613 -20.72 5.73 3.54
CA TYR A 613 -20.87 6.48 2.31
C TYR A 613 -20.75 5.55 1.11
N THR A 614 -21.70 5.60 0.17
CA THR A 614 -21.76 4.72 -1.00
C THR A 614 -22.11 5.48 -2.28
N ALA A 615 -21.70 4.93 -3.42
CA ALA A 615 -22.10 5.37 -4.76
C ALA A 615 -21.95 4.22 -5.76
N THR A 616 -22.47 4.41 -6.97
CA THR A 616 -22.27 3.50 -8.11
C THR A 616 -21.54 4.23 -9.23
N PHE A 617 -20.53 3.59 -9.82
CA PHE A 617 -19.84 4.09 -11.00
C PHE A 617 -19.96 3.10 -12.16
N ASN A 618 -20.46 3.56 -13.31
CA ASN A 618 -20.70 2.74 -14.50
C ASN A 618 -19.69 3.00 -15.63
N GLY A 619 -18.60 3.72 -15.34
CA GLY A 619 -17.62 4.16 -16.35
C GLY A 619 -16.45 3.21 -16.59
N LEU A 620 -16.60 1.91 -16.33
CA LEU A 620 -15.59 0.89 -16.63
C LEU A 620 -15.73 0.43 -18.08
N ASP A 621 -15.44 1.30 -19.04
CA ASP A 621 -15.75 1.11 -20.46
C ASP A 621 -14.55 0.69 -21.34
N VAL A 622 -13.33 0.78 -20.80
CA VAL A 622 -12.08 0.34 -21.45
C VAL A 622 -11.28 -0.56 -20.52
N ALA A 623 -10.53 -1.51 -21.09
CA ALA A 623 -9.61 -2.33 -20.31
C ALA A 623 -8.35 -1.53 -19.93
N GLY A 624 -7.76 -1.84 -18.78
CA GLY A 624 -6.54 -1.21 -18.31
C GLY A 624 -6.55 -0.88 -16.82
N VAL A 625 -5.57 -0.07 -16.41
CA VAL A 625 -5.40 0.35 -15.02
C VAL A 625 -6.28 1.55 -14.72
N TYR A 626 -7.07 1.45 -13.67
CA TYR A 626 -7.87 2.52 -13.10
C TYR A 626 -7.29 2.90 -11.72
N GLN A 627 -7.45 4.16 -11.34
CA GLN A 627 -7.18 4.63 -9.98
C GLN A 627 -8.46 5.23 -9.41
N ALA A 628 -8.77 4.90 -8.16
CA ALA A 628 -9.79 5.54 -7.34
C ALA A 628 -9.09 6.30 -6.22
N ILE A 629 -9.20 7.63 -6.25
CA ILE A 629 -8.65 8.52 -5.23
C ILE A 629 -9.83 9.02 -4.38
N PHE A 630 -9.95 8.49 -3.17
CA PHE A 630 -10.93 8.92 -2.19
C PHE A 630 -10.47 10.20 -1.53
N HIS A 631 -11.35 11.19 -1.46
CA HIS A 631 -11.15 12.43 -0.74
C HIS A 631 -12.29 12.61 0.27
N ILE A 632 -11.94 12.65 1.55
CA ILE A 632 -12.86 12.93 2.66
C ILE A 632 -12.54 14.33 3.16
N SER A 633 -13.56 15.18 3.22
CA SER A 633 -13.47 16.50 3.83
C SER A 633 -14.66 16.73 4.76
N GLY A 634 -14.45 17.38 5.90
CA GLY A 634 -15.53 17.64 6.83
C GLY A 634 -15.11 18.52 8.00
N LYS A 635 -16.08 18.94 8.79
CA LYS A 635 -15.86 19.65 10.04
C LYS A 635 -16.65 18.97 11.14
N ASP A 636 -15.96 18.50 12.16
CA ASP A 636 -16.54 17.84 13.32
C ASP A 636 -16.21 18.62 14.60
N THR A 637 -17.11 18.59 15.58
CA THR A 637 -16.96 19.36 16.83
C THR A 637 -15.82 18.83 17.73
N ALA A 638 -15.51 17.54 17.66
CA ALA A 638 -14.44 16.93 18.46
C ALA A 638 -13.09 16.94 17.73
N LEU A 639 -13.11 16.86 16.40
CA LEU A 639 -11.90 16.74 15.56
C LEU A 639 -11.49 18.04 14.86
N GLY A 640 -12.37 19.03 14.74
CA GLY A 640 -12.11 20.20 13.90
C GLY A 640 -12.23 19.85 12.40
N ASN A 641 -11.35 20.42 11.58
CA ASN A 641 -11.33 20.15 10.14
C ASN A 641 -10.70 18.78 9.85
N ILE A 642 -11.43 17.94 9.11
CA ILE A 642 -11.01 16.60 8.70
C ILE A 642 -10.68 16.65 7.21
N GLN A 643 -9.50 16.14 6.84
CA GLN A 643 -9.08 15.90 5.46
C GLN A 643 -8.42 14.53 5.37
N ARG A 644 -8.87 13.67 4.46
CA ARG A 644 -8.22 12.38 4.18
C ARG A 644 -8.17 12.12 2.69
N PHE A 645 -7.04 11.56 2.27
CA PHE A 645 -6.83 11.04 0.93
C PHE A 645 -6.48 9.55 1.02
N HIS A 646 -6.98 8.78 0.06
CA HIS A 646 -6.61 7.37 -0.08
C HIS A 646 -6.66 7.00 -1.55
N GLN A 647 -5.67 6.25 -2.02
CA GLN A 647 -5.58 5.80 -3.40
C GLN A 647 -5.65 4.28 -3.46
N GLU A 648 -6.54 3.77 -4.31
CA GLU A 648 -6.54 2.38 -4.75
C GLU A 648 -6.33 2.33 -6.26
N SER A 649 -5.48 1.42 -6.73
CA SER A 649 -5.42 1.07 -8.15
C SER A 649 -6.04 -0.29 -8.37
N PHE A 650 -6.68 -0.49 -9.51
CA PHE A 650 -7.26 -1.77 -9.90
C PHE A 650 -7.20 -1.95 -11.41
N TYR A 651 -7.18 -3.21 -11.85
CA TYR A 651 -7.19 -3.53 -13.26
C TYR A 651 -8.61 -3.92 -13.71
N VAL A 652 -9.08 -3.28 -14.77
CA VAL A 652 -10.31 -3.66 -15.48
C VAL A 652 -9.90 -4.54 -16.66
N ARG A 653 -10.26 -5.82 -16.60
CA ARG A 653 -10.01 -6.77 -17.68
C ARG A 653 -10.91 -6.51 -18.89
N PHE A 654 -10.46 -6.96 -20.05
CA PHE A 654 -11.28 -7.00 -21.26
C PHE A 654 -12.61 -7.75 -21.01
N PRO A 655 -13.68 -7.44 -21.77
CA PRO A 655 -14.94 -8.14 -21.66
C PRO A 655 -14.83 -9.52 -22.32
N ASP A 656 -15.89 -10.33 -22.26
CA ASP A 656 -15.88 -11.69 -22.81
C ASP A 656 -15.40 -11.74 -24.27
N ILE A 657 -14.67 -12.80 -24.61
CA ILE A 657 -14.08 -13.02 -25.94
C ILE A 657 -15.19 -13.44 -26.90
N ASP A 658 -15.26 -12.77 -28.05
CA ASP A 658 -16.13 -13.20 -29.14
C ASP A 658 -15.43 -14.30 -29.94
N ILE A 659 -15.83 -15.54 -29.65
CA ILE A 659 -15.29 -16.74 -30.29
C ILE A 659 -15.49 -16.69 -31.81
N LYS A 660 -16.57 -16.08 -32.32
CA LYS A 660 -16.87 -16.04 -33.76
C LYS A 660 -16.01 -15.03 -34.50
N SER A 661 -15.70 -13.91 -33.84
CA SER A 661 -14.88 -12.85 -34.41
C SER A 661 -13.38 -13.09 -34.20
N SER A 662 -13.03 -13.95 -33.22
CA SER A 662 -11.65 -14.40 -33.01
C SER A 662 -11.20 -15.31 -34.14
N ASN A 663 -9.99 -15.09 -34.65
CA ASN A 663 -9.43 -15.90 -35.73
C ASN A 663 -8.50 -16.98 -35.17
N ILE A 664 -8.66 -18.22 -35.64
CA ILE A 664 -7.81 -19.34 -35.29
C ILE A 664 -7.40 -20.08 -36.55
N VAL A 665 -6.10 -20.33 -36.68
CA VAL A 665 -5.52 -21.10 -37.79
C VAL A 665 -4.61 -22.16 -37.20
N VAL A 666 -4.80 -23.41 -37.60
CA VAL A 666 -3.94 -24.52 -37.16
C VAL A 666 -3.09 -24.96 -38.32
N SER A 667 -1.78 -24.98 -38.07
CA SER A 667 -0.77 -25.49 -38.98
C SER A 667 0.02 -26.60 -38.31
N THR A 668 0.84 -27.30 -39.08
CA THR A 668 1.74 -28.34 -38.58
C THR A 668 3.18 -27.89 -38.80
N SER A 669 4.02 -28.00 -37.77
CA SER A 669 5.44 -27.76 -37.90
C SER A 669 6.10 -28.84 -38.77
N SER A 670 7.34 -28.60 -39.18
CA SER A 670 8.17 -29.61 -39.86
C SER A 670 8.39 -30.89 -39.04
N SER A 671 8.20 -30.83 -37.72
CA SER A 671 8.31 -31.96 -36.80
C SER A 671 6.98 -32.69 -36.55
N GLY A 672 5.89 -32.32 -37.23
CA GLY A 672 4.57 -32.94 -37.06
C GLY A 672 3.74 -32.40 -35.87
N ASN A 673 4.26 -31.42 -35.14
CA ASN A 673 3.56 -30.79 -34.01
C ASN A 673 2.56 -29.74 -34.51
N SER A 674 1.46 -29.54 -33.78
CA SER A 674 0.52 -28.46 -34.10
C SER A 674 1.09 -27.08 -33.72
N VAL A 675 0.85 -26.10 -34.58
CA VAL A 675 1.08 -24.67 -34.30
C VAL A 675 -0.24 -23.94 -34.54
N ILE A 676 -0.78 -23.34 -33.47
CA ILE A 676 -2.04 -22.62 -33.50
C ILE A 676 -1.75 -21.12 -33.56
N THR A 677 -2.09 -20.46 -34.65
CA THR A 677 -2.11 -19.00 -34.74
C THR A 677 -3.48 -18.51 -34.28
N PHE A 678 -3.50 -17.69 -33.24
CA PHE A 678 -4.72 -17.25 -32.57
C PHE A 678 -4.75 -15.73 -32.43
N THR A 679 -5.82 -15.08 -32.90
CA THR A 679 -6.05 -13.63 -32.79
C THR A 679 -7.36 -13.39 -32.03
N PRO A 680 -7.31 -13.27 -30.69
CA PRO A 680 -8.50 -13.06 -29.89
C PRO A 680 -9.12 -11.68 -30.10
N GLN A 681 -10.43 -11.64 -30.30
CA GLN A 681 -11.22 -10.42 -30.35
C GLN A 681 -12.34 -10.48 -29.32
N THR A 682 -12.52 -9.39 -28.58
CA THR A 682 -13.55 -9.25 -27.55
C THR A 682 -14.93 -9.02 -28.18
N SER A 683 -15.99 -9.23 -27.39
CA SER A 683 -17.38 -8.89 -27.71
C SER A 683 -17.64 -7.42 -28.04
N LYS A 684 -16.65 -6.54 -27.82
CA LYS A 684 -16.67 -5.12 -28.19
C LYS A 684 -15.82 -4.81 -29.43
N GLY A 685 -15.33 -5.84 -30.13
CA GLY A 685 -14.52 -5.69 -31.34
C GLY A 685 -13.07 -5.27 -31.08
N ARG A 686 -12.62 -5.20 -29.82
CA ARG A 686 -11.23 -4.89 -29.44
C ARG A 686 -10.37 -6.14 -29.44
N LEU A 687 -9.12 -6.05 -29.87
CA LEU A 687 -8.13 -7.11 -29.68
C LEU A 687 -7.69 -7.12 -28.22
N ILE A 688 -7.42 -8.30 -27.65
CA ILE A 688 -6.83 -8.41 -26.29
C ILE A 688 -5.41 -7.80 -26.26
N GLY A 689 -4.79 -7.67 -27.44
CA GLY A 689 -3.46 -7.12 -27.67
C GLY A 689 -2.36 -8.04 -27.19
N SER A 690 -1.12 -7.54 -27.21
CA SER A 690 0.11 -8.24 -26.83
C SER A 690 0.29 -8.34 -25.30
N GLY A 691 1.14 -9.25 -24.83
CA GLY A 691 1.53 -9.46 -23.43
C GLY A 691 0.77 -10.58 -22.72
N TRP A 692 -0.29 -11.13 -23.30
CA TRP A 692 -1.16 -12.12 -22.63
C TRP A 692 -0.75 -13.58 -22.87
N GLY A 693 0.34 -13.83 -23.60
CA GLY A 693 0.76 -15.17 -24.02
C GLY A 693 0.95 -16.16 -22.88
N SER A 694 1.44 -15.70 -21.72
CA SER A 694 1.63 -16.53 -20.52
C SER A 694 0.33 -16.99 -19.86
N THR A 695 -0.80 -16.38 -20.21
CA THR A 695 -2.12 -16.73 -19.69
C THR A 695 -2.91 -17.67 -20.59
N ILE A 696 -2.37 -17.97 -21.78
CA ILE A 696 -3.02 -18.84 -22.74
C ILE A 696 -2.92 -20.28 -22.25
N THR A 697 -4.07 -20.95 -22.16
CA THR A 697 -4.15 -22.38 -21.88
C THR A 697 -4.80 -23.10 -23.04
N VAL A 698 -4.34 -24.32 -23.31
CA VAL A 698 -4.97 -25.25 -24.24
C VAL A 698 -5.29 -26.51 -23.44
N ASP A 699 -6.56 -26.87 -23.40
CA ASP A 699 -7.04 -28.13 -22.81
C ASP A 699 -7.14 -29.17 -23.94
N ASP A 700 -6.16 -30.07 -23.97
CA ASP A 700 -6.06 -31.19 -24.90
C ASP A 700 -5.35 -32.36 -24.18
N THR A 701 -5.83 -33.59 -24.40
CA THR A 701 -5.30 -34.79 -23.73
C THR A 701 -4.02 -35.34 -24.34
N ASP A 702 -3.76 -35.03 -25.61
CA ASP A 702 -2.68 -35.57 -26.43
C ASP A 702 -1.59 -34.52 -26.76
N ALA A 703 -1.86 -33.24 -26.50
CA ALA A 703 -0.95 -32.14 -26.75
C ALA A 703 -0.82 -31.18 -25.56
N THR A 704 0.38 -30.70 -25.31
CA THR A 704 0.65 -29.66 -24.29
C THR A 704 1.30 -28.45 -24.93
N ILE A 705 1.14 -27.26 -24.35
CA ILE A 705 1.82 -26.06 -24.85
C ILE A 705 3.33 -26.22 -24.61
N GLU A 706 4.12 -26.15 -25.67
CA GLU A 706 5.58 -26.05 -25.59
C GLU A 706 6.01 -24.61 -25.34
N ARG A 707 5.47 -23.66 -26.12
CA ARG A 707 5.71 -22.22 -25.96
C ARG A 707 4.64 -21.40 -26.68
N VAL A 708 4.47 -20.15 -26.24
CA VAL A 708 3.62 -19.15 -26.91
C VAL A 708 4.51 -18.01 -27.41
N VAL A 709 4.36 -17.63 -28.68
CA VAL A 709 4.99 -16.44 -29.26
C VAL A 709 3.94 -15.36 -29.44
N ASP A 710 4.17 -14.22 -28.81
CA ASP A 710 3.43 -13.00 -29.10
C ASP A 710 4.02 -12.32 -30.33
N LYS A 711 3.18 -11.95 -31.30
CA LYS A 711 3.58 -11.27 -32.53
C LYS A 711 3.56 -9.74 -32.44
N GLY A 712 3.04 -9.16 -31.35
CA GLY A 712 2.96 -7.71 -31.17
C GLY A 712 1.86 -7.02 -31.98
N ASP A 713 1.06 -7.78 -32.73
CA ASP A 713 -0.08 -7.31 -33.53
C ASP A 713 -1.44 -7.79 -32.98
N GLY A 714 -1.41 -8.36 -31.77
CA GLY A 714 -2.58 -8.97 -31.12
C GLY A 714 -2.79 -10.44 -31.48
N SER A 715 -1.94 -11.03 -32.34
CA SER A 715 -1.92 -12.46 -32.62
C SER A 715 -0.84 -13.21 -31.83
N TYR A 716 -1.09 -14.49 -31.60
CA TYR A 716 -0.23 -15.41 -30.86
C TYR A 716 0.02 -16.67 -31.69
N GLU A 717 1.24 -17.20 -31.66
CA GLU A 717 1.54 -18.57 -32.12
C GLU A 717 1.76 -19.48 -30.91
N ILE A 718 0.84 -20.42 -30.72
CA ILE A 718 0.91 -21.44 -29.68
C ILE A 718 1.55 -22.68 -30.30
N HIS A 719 2.80 -22.93 -29.94
CA HIS A 719 3.52 -24.14 -30.36
C HIS A 719 3.19 -25.26 -29.37
N MET A 720 2.66 -26.36 -29.91
CA MET A 720 2.27 -27.51 -29.12
C MET A 720 3.35 -28.58 -29.17
N LYS A 721 3.50 -29.35 -28.10
CA LYS A 721 4.20 -30.62 -28.08
C LYS A 721 3.17 -31.71 -28.34
N GLY A 722 3.22 -32.31 -29.53
CA GLY A 722 2.22 -33.28 -30.00
C GLY A 722 1.28 -32.70 -31.06
N THR A 723 0.39 -33.55 -31.57
CA THR A 723 -0.66 -33.17 -32.51
C THR A 723 -1.96 -33.04 -31.73
N VAL A 724 -2.52 -31.83 -31.78
CA VAL A 724 -3.77 -31.49 -31.13
C VAL A 724 -4.92 -32.29 -31.75
N LYS A 725 -5.80 -32.87 -30.93
CA LYS A 725 -6.94 -33.69 -31.38
C LYS A 725 -8.27 -33.04 -31.03
N GLU A 726 -9.30 -33.35 -31.82
CA GLU A 726 -10.59 -32.68 -31.71
C GLU A 726 -11.49 -33.22 -30.60
N PRO A 727 -12.20 -32.37 -29.83
CA PRO A 727 -12.23 -30.88 -29.85
C PRO A 727 -11.24 -30.21 -28.89
N VAL A 728 -10.86 -28.97 -29.19
CA VAL A 728 -9.86 -28.19 -28.44
C VAL A 728 -10.49 -27.00 -27.74
N LYS A 729 -10.06 -26.76 -26.50
CA LYS A 729 -10.45 -25.55 -25.77
C LYS A 729 -9.25 -24.66 -25.53
N ILE A 730 -9.38 -23.39 -25.94
CA ILE A 730 -8.38 -22.36 -25.69
C ILE A 730 -8.99 -21.32 -24.77
N SER A 731 -8.25 -20.91 -23.75
CA SER A 731 -8.62 -19.79 -22.88
C SER A 731 -7.50 -18.75 -22.82
N VAL A 732 -7.86 -17.49 -22.59
CA VAL A 732 -6.92 -16.41 -22.31
C VAL A 732 -7.31 -15.80 -20.97
N ALA A 733 -6.38 -15.80 -20.01
CA ALA A 733 -6.64 -15.33 -18.65
C ALA A 733 -7.86 -15.98 -17.96
N GLY A 734 -8.16 -17.22 -18.33
CA GLY A 734 -9.32 -17.99 -17.84
C GLY A 734 -10.63 -17.73 -18.59
N GLU A 735 -10.65 -16.79 -19.53
CA GLU A 735 -11.81 -16.53 -20.38
C GLU A 735 -11.82 -17.50 -21.58
N PRO A 736 -12.92 -18.25 -21.80
CA PRO A 736 -13.05 -19.10 -22.97
C PRO A 736 -12.89 -18.29 -24.25
N ALA A 737 -11.94 -18.70 -25.08
CA ALA A 737 -11.55 -18.00 -26.29
C ALA A 737 -11.83 -18.84 -27.56
N TYR A 738 -11.85 -20.16 -27.39
CA TYR A 738 -12.21 -21.12 -28.41
C TYR A 738 -12.75 -22.40 -27.76
N ASP A 739 -13.86 -22.93 -28.26
CA ASP A 739 -14.43 -24.22 -27.86
C ASP A 739 -15.17 -24.82 -29.05
N ALA A 740 -14.41 -25.43 -29.95
CA ALA A 740 -14.96 -26.09 -31.11
C ALA A 740 -13.99 -27.16 -31.60
N LYS A 741 -14.46 -27.95 -32.57
CA LYS A 741 -13.48 -28.67 -33.37
C LYS A 741 -12.60 -27.64 -34.06
N LEU A 742 -11.27 -27.68 -33.99
CA LEU A 742 -10.43 -27.02 -34.98
C LEU A 742 -10.97 -27.53 -36.30
N THR A 743 -11.73 -26.69 -36.97
CA THR A 743 -11.86 -26.81 -38.40
C THR A 743 -10.46 -26.51 -38.85
N SER A 744 -9.65 -27.58 -38.90
CA SER A 744 -8.59 -27.63 -39.84
C SER A 744 -9.23 -27.06 -41.10
N SER A 745 -8.56 -26.08 -41.65
CA SER A 745 -8.34 -26.07 -43.05
C SER A 745 -7.80 -27.44 -43.53
N GLN A 746 -8.45 -28.58 -43.21
CA GLN A 746 -8.13 -29.92 -43.68
C GLN A 746 -8.15 -29.85 -45.20
N ASP A 747 -9.08 -29.08 -45.76
CA ASP A 747 -9.12 -28.68 -47.15
C ASP A 747 -7.88 -27.92 -47.70
N CYS A 748 -7.06 -27.29 -46.87
CA CYS A 748 -5.94 -26.46 -47.33
C CYS A 748 -4.57 -27.15 -47.30
N ASN A 749 -4.39 -28.13 -46.41
CA ASN A 749 -3.16 -28.90 -46.28
C ASN A 749 -3.34 -30.38 -46.67
N ASP A 750 -4.54 -30.78 -47.11
CA ASP A 750 -4.75 -32.09 -47.71
C ASP A 750 -4.03 -32.16 -49.08
N PRO A 751 -3.05 -33.08 -49.25
CA PRO A 751 -2.40 -33.30 -50.55
C PRO A 751 -3.39 -33.72 -51.64
N ASP A 752 -4.61 -34.15 -51.29
CA ASP A 752 -5.69 -34.49 -52.21
C ASP A 752 -6.71 -33.34 -52.42
N ALA A 753 -6.49 -32.17 -51.79
CA ALA A 753 -7.36 -31.02 -51.97
C ALA A 753 -7.38 -30.53 -53.42
N GLY A 754 -8.58 -30.33 -53.97
CA GLY A 754 -8.80 -29.79 -55.30
C GLY A 754 -8.19 -28.39 -55.48
N PHE A 755 -7.80 -28.06 -56.72
CA PHE A 755 -7.12 -26.80 -57.07
C PHE A 755 -7.83 -25.53 -56.55
N LEU A 756 -9.16 -25.47 -56.65
CA LEU A 756 -9.95 -24.31 -56.19
C LEU A 756 -9.88 -24.13 -54.67
N THR A 757 -9.83 -25.24 -53.94
CA THR A 757 -9.67 -25.23 -52.50
C THR A 757 -8.30 -24.66 -52.13
N ARG A 758 -7.22 -25.11 -52.78
CA ARG A 758 -5.86 -24.58 -52.57
C ARG A 758 -5.76 -23.07 -52.86
N VAL A 759 -6.38 -22.59 -53.93
CA VAL A 759 -6.40 -21.15 -54.27
C VAL A 759 -7.19 -20.34 -53.24
N LYS A 760 -8.34 -20.86 -52.78
CA LYS A 760 -9.14 -20.24 -51.71
C LYS A 760 -8.32 -20.14 -50.41
N CYS A 761 -7.59 -21.19 -50.07
CA CYS A 761 -6.74 -21.25 -48.89
C CYS A 761 -5.57 -20.26 -48.95
N TRP A 762 -4.92 -20.16 -50.11
CA TRP A 762 -3.86 -19.18 -50.35
C TRP A 762 -4.37 -17.73 -50.20
N LEU A 763 -5.59 -17.43 -50.66
CA LEU A 763 -6.22 -16.12 -50.46
C LEU A 763 -6.45 -15.82 -48.98
N ILE A 764 -6.97 -16.79 -48.21
CA ILE A 764 -7.20 -16.63 -46.77
C ILE A 764 -5.88 -16.40 -46.03
N SER A 765 -4.81 -17.11 -46.39
CA SER A 765 -3.49 -16.95 -45.73
C SER A 765 -2.85 -15.57 -45.92
N ILE A 766 -3.25 -14.82 -46.96
CA ILE A 766 -2.78 -13.44 -47.19
C ILE A 766 -3.79 -12.39 -46.71
N GLY A 767 -4.79 -12.79 -45.91
CA GLY A 767 -5.79 -11.89 -45.33
C GLY A 767 -6.93 -11.50 -46.27
N LEU A 768 -7.09 -12.19 -47.41
CA LEU A 768 -8.15 -11.94 -48.37
C LEU A 768 -9.35 -12.88 -48.12
N PRO A 769 -10.60 -12.38 -48.21
CA PRO A 769 -11.79 -13.23 -48.10
C PRO A 769 -11.82 -14.34 -49.16
N GLY A 770 -12.10 -15.58 -48.75
CA GLY A 770 -12.09 -16.75 -49.64
C GLY A 770 -13.08 -16.67 -50.83
N TRP A 771 -14.07 -15.78 -50.80
CA TRP A 771 -14.99 -15.57 -51.93
C TRP A 771 -14.36 -14.84 -53.12
N ILE A 772 -13.17 -14.22 -52.95
CA ILE A 772 -12.43 -13.54 -54.02
C ILE A 772 -12.07 -14.49 -55.18
N ILE A 773 -11.98 -15.80 -54.94
CA ILE A 773 -11.77 -16.79 -56.00
C ILE A 773 -12.85 -16.71 -57.10
N TRP A 774 -14.10 -16.40 -56.72
CA TRP A 774 -15.20 -16.26 -57.68
C TRP A 774 -15.07 -15.02 -58.56
N LEU A 775 -14.52 -13.92 -58.02
CA LEU A 775 -14.18 -12.75 -58.82
C LEU A 775 -13.07 -13.06 -59.84
N ILE A 776 -12.02 -13.76 -59.41
CA ILE A 776 -10.91 -14.16 -60.30
C ILE A 776 -11.42 -15.06 -61.43
N LEU A 777 -12.27 -16.04 -61.11
CA LEU A 777 -12.89 -16.92 -62.10
C LEU A 777 -13.81 -16.16 -63.06
N ALA A 778 -14.59 -15.20 -62.57
CA ALA A 778 -15.45 -14.36 -63.41
C ALA A 778 -14.63 -13.49 -64.39
N VAL A 779 -13.52 -12.92 -63.94
CA VAL A 779 -12.60 -12.16 -64.80
C VAL A 779 -11.94 -13.06 -65.85
N LEU A 780 -11.44 -14.24 -65.46
CA LEU A 780 -10.87 -15.22 -66.39
C LEU A 780 -11.89 -15.69 -67.44
N ALA A 781 -13.12 -15.97 -67.03
CA ALA A 781 -14.20 -16.31 -67.95
C ALA A 781 -14.49 -15.16 -68.93
N GLY A 782 -14.53 -13.91 -68.45
CA GLY A 782 -14.68 -12.73 -69.29
C GLY A 782 -13.55 -12.56 -70.30
N VAL A 783 -12.29 -12.77 -69.89
CA VAL A 783 -11.11 -12.74 -70.77
C VAL A 783 -11.16 -13.85 -71.81
N LEU A 784 -11.55 -15.08 -71.43
CA LEU A 784 -11.70 -16.20 -72.36
C LEU A 784 -12.81 -15.95 -73.40
N VAL A 785 -13.93 -15.33 -73.00
CA VAL A 785 -14.99 -14.92 -73.93
C VAL A 785 -14.49 -13.83 -74.90
N LEU A 786 -13.71 -12.86 -74.41
CA LEU A 786 -13.09 -11.82 -75.24
C LEU A 786 -12.06 -12.38 -76.23
N LEU A 787 -11.23 -13.33 -75.80
CA LEU A 787 -10.25 -14.02 -76.65
C LEU A 787 -10.93 -14.94 -77.68
N GLY A 788 -12.01 -15.63 -77.28
CA GLY A 788 -12.83 -16.44 -78.18
C GLY A 788 -13.54 -15.60 -79.25
N LYS A 789 -13.97 -14.38 -78.90
CA LYS A 789 -14.50 -13.41 -79.87
C LYS A 789 -13.44 -12.86 -80.82
N ARG A 790 -12.17 -12.77 -80.40
CA ARG A 790 -11.05 -12.34 -81.27
C ARG A 790 -10.58 -13.41 -82.25
N LYS A 791 -10.71 -14.71 -81.94
CA LYS A 791 -10.39 -15.82 -82.87
C LYS A 791 -11.44 -16.04 -83.97
N LYS A 792 -12.60 -15.38 -83.90
CA LYS A 792 -13.65 -15.40 -84.94
C LYS A 792 -13.60 -14.17 -85.87
N LYS A 793 -12.48 -13.46 -85.94
CA LYS A 793 -12.20 -12.48 -86.99
C LYS A 793 -11.08 -12.96 -87.88
#